data_AF-A0A9P9E488-F1
#
_entry.id   AF-A0A9P9E488-F1
#
_cell.length_a   1.000
_cell.length_b   1.000
_cell.length_c   1.000
_cell.angle_alpha   90.00
_cell.angle_beta   90.00
_cell.angle_gamma   90.00
#
_symmetry.space_group_name_H-M   'P 1'
#
loop_
_entity.id
_entity.type
_entity.pdbx_description
1 polymer ?
#
loop_
_entity_poly.entity_id
_entity_poly.type
_entity_poly.pdbx_seq_one_letter_code
_entity_poly.pdbx_strand_id
1 'polypeptide(L)'
;MTAVPKPLKFLRPHYESLEKAYESWPAGDNKKSFADMLSVLGMTYSDEERLDCLKYRLQAPSTDLGSWGHEYMRHLALEIGREFQNRLNDEKSTDDITDLAFALVPFFLKHNAEADAVDILSDLEMIDQIEKYLDEDTYARVCLYMVSTVPLLTYPDNDTFLRTAYSVYRKYKQYTQAVTLAIRLNDRDLIEETFNSTEDKSIRRQMAYLCARQRIWFDVSDDDDSELQECMNNTRVPDHFMALGKELNILDPKTPDDIYKTHLESSRTAGLTNTDSARHNLASSFVNAFVNAGYSNDKLMLNSDAKSSWVWKTKDEGMMSTAASLGMLMLWDVEGGLDKIDPYTNADDDMVKAGAMLATGIINSGVRNESDPALALLGDEDNLNHKNMNIRVGSIMGLGLAYAGSNKEELLELLLPIVADTNVEMQISAMAALSLGLIFVGSANGEVTDALMNTLLDEDRTKQLTNKWTRFLALGLALLFFGQQERVDVILETLKALEHPMSKPTSVLAEVCAWAGTGAVLKIQQLLHICNEHIEDDSDEKKGDELLQSYAVIGLSLVAMGEDVGQDMILRTFGHLMHYGEANIRKAVPLAMGLISPSNPQMKVYDTLSRYSHDNDNDVAINAIFAMGLCGAGTNNARLAQLLRQLASYYHRDPNALFMVRIAQGLLHMGKGTLSANPFHSDRSVLSRVGAAGLLTVLVSLIDAKQFILGDSHYLLYFVATAMQPRFLITLDEDLKPLTVNVRVGQAVDIVGQAGRPKTITGWQTQSTPVLLAHGERAELEDEKYLTLTNVLEGVVILRKNPEWED
;
A
#
# COMPACT_ATOMS: atom_id res chain seq x y z
N MET A 1 -28.91 -3.06 -33.44
CA MET A 1 -30.26 -2.52 -33.13
C MET A 1 -30.37 -2.48 -31.62
N THR A 2 -30.45 -1.29 -31.03
CA THR A 2 -30.33 -1.07 -29.56
C THR A 2 -31.67 -1.10 -28.82
N ALA A 3 -32.75 -1.50 -29.47
CA ALA A 3 -34.06 -1.60 -28.85
C ALA A 3 -34.84 -2.77 -29.44
N VAL A 4 -35.46 -3.58 -28.57
CA VAL A 4 -36.44 -4.61 -28.90
C VAL A 4 -37.39 -4.08 -30.00
N PRO A 5 -37.47 -4.76 -31.16
CA PRO A 5 -38.44 -4.42 -32.19
C PRO A 5 -39.84 -4.27 -31.58
N LYS A 6 -40.48 -3.09 -31.77
CA LYS A 6 -41.85 -2.81 -31.30
C LYS A 6 -42.85 -3.96 -31.55
N PRO A 7 -42.78 -4.74 -32.66
CA PRO A 7 -43.65 -5.90 -32.87
C PRO A 7 -43.62 -6.96 -31.76
N LEU A 8 -42.46 -7.21 -31.13
CA LEU A 8 -42.31 -8.26 -30.12
C LEU A 8 -43.09 -7.92 -28.83
N LYS A 9 -43.20 -6.64 -28.47
CA LYS A 9 -44.01 -6.19 -27.33
C LYS A 9 -45.51 -6.49 -27.49
N PHE A 10 -46.01 -6.55 -28.73
CA PHE A 10 -47.40 -6.88 -29.01
C PHE A 10 -47.69 -8.39 -28.96
N LEU A 11 -46.65 -9.23 -29.00
CA LEU A 11 -46.77 -10.69 -28.94
C LEU A 11 -46.72 -11.22 -27.50
N ARG A 12 -46.36 -10.38 -26.52
CA ARG A 12 -46.35 -10.70 -25.08
C ARG A 12 -47.63 -11.41 -24.58
N PRO A 13 -48.86 -10.94 -24.84
CA PRO A 13 -50.08 -11.61 -24.35
C PRO A 13 -50.39 -12.95 -25.04
N HIS A 14 -49.70 -13.28 -26.14
CA HIS A 14 -49.89 -14.54 -26.88
C HIS A 14 -48.85 -15.61 -26.52
N TYR A 15 -47.91 -15.33 -25.61
CA TYR A 15 -46.80 -16.21 -25.30
C TYR A 15 -47.25 -17.61 -24.84
N GLU A 16 -48.18 -17.71 -23.88
CA GLU A 16 -48.71 -19.01 -23.42
C GLU A 16 -49.43 -19.82 -24.52
N SER A 17 -50.01 -19.12 -25.50
CA SER A 17 -50.65 -19.78 -26.66
C SER A 17 -49.60 -20.32 -27.62
N LEU A 18 -48.47 -19.62 -27.76
CA LEU A 18 -47.34 -20.03 -28.58
C LEU A 18 -46.57 -21.19 -27.94
N GLU A 19 -46.45 -21.26 -26.61
CA GLU A 19 -45.88 -22.43 -25.90
C GLU A 19 -46.70 -23.71 -26.16
N LYS A 20 -48.03 -23.63 -26.01
CA LYS A 20 -48.93 -24.77 -26.31
C LYS A 20 -48.86 -25.19 -27.79
N ALA A 21 -48.69 -24.22 -28.69
CA ALA A 21 -48.48 -24.50 -30.11
C ALA A 21 -47.11 -25.17 -30.37
N TYR A 22 -46.08 -24.82 -29.60
CA TYR A 22 -44.75 -25.42 -29.71
C TYR A 22 -44.72 -26.88 -29.24
N GLU A 23 -45.38 -27.17 -28.12
CA GLU A 23 -45.51 -28.52 -27.58
C GLU A 23 -46.27 -29.45 -28.52
N SER A 24 -47.29 -28.93 -29.21
CA SER A 24 -48.09 -29.69 -30.17
C SER A 24 -47.47 -29.84 -31.57
N TRP A 25 -46.36 -29.13 -31.86
CA TRP A 25 -45.72 -29.18 -33.18
C TRP A 25 -44.81 -30.41 -33.33
N PRO A 26 -44.91 -31.19 -34.43
CA PRO A 26 -43.95 -32.26 -34.76
C PRO A 26 -42.51 -31.76 -34.95
N ALA A 27 -41.53 -32.63 -34.69
CA ALA A 27 -40.11 -32.31 -34.84
C ALA A 27 -39.74 -32.04 -36.30
N GLY A 28 -39.08 -30.90 -36.55
CA GLY A 28 -38.60 -30.47 -37.88
C GLY A 28 -37.91 -29.10 -37.85
N ASP A 29 -37.42 -28.62 -39.00
CA ASP A 29 -36.69 -27.34 -39.10
C ASP A 29 -37.56 -26.12 -38.75
N ASN A 30 -38.87 -26.21 -38.99
CA ASN A 30 -39.83 -25.20 -38.57
C ASN A 30 -39.99 -25.15 -37.04
N LYS A 31 -39.83 -26.27 -36.33
CA LYS A 31 -39.86 -26.30 -34.87
C LYS A 31 -38.61 -25.63 -34.29
N LYS A 32 -37.44 -25.83 -34.90
CA LYS A 32 -36.19 -25.13 -34.53
C LYS A 32 -36.28 -23.62 -34.74
N SER A 33 -36.82 -23.20 -35.88
CA SER A 33 -37.04 -21.77 -36.17
C SER A 33 -38.08 -21.15 -35.24
N PHE A 34 -39.09 -21.93 -34.84
CA PHE A 34 -40.10 -21.50 -33.88
C PHE A 34 -39.54 -21.41 -32.45
N ALA A 35 -38.62 -22.29 -32.07
CA ALA A 35 -37.85 -22.19 -30.82
C ALA A 35 -36.95 -20.94 -30.78
N ASP A 36 -36.29 -20.59 -31.89
CA ASP A 36 -35.47 -19.36 -31.99
C ASP A 36 -36.34 -18.10 -31.77
N MET A 37 -37.53 -18.06 -32.39
CA MET A 37 -38.49 -16.96 -32.18
C MET A 37 -39.06 -16.91 -30.76
N LEU A 38 -39.34 -18.08 -30.16
CA LEU A 38 -39.79 -18.18 -28.77
C LEU A 38 -38.70 -17.75 -27.77
N SER A 39 -37.43 -18.07 -28.05
CA SER A 39 -36.30 -17.61 -27.25
C SER A 39 -36.22 -16.07 -27.22
N VAL A 40 -36.38 -15.41 -28.36
CA VAL A 40 -36.40 -13.94 -28.43
C VAL A 40 -37.65 -13.34 -27.79
N LEU A 41 -38.81 -14.00 -27.89
CA LEU A 41 -40.03 -13.54 -27.21
C LEU A 41 -39.95 -13.70 -25.69
N GLY A 42 -39.24 -14.72 -25.22
CA GLY A 42 -38.99 -14.98 -23.81
C GLY A 42 -38.46 -13.76 -23.08
N MET A 43 -37.59 -12.95 -23.72
CA MET A 43 -37.01 -11.74 -23.10
C MET A 43 -38.06 -10.70 -22.70
N THR A 44 -39.25 -10.75 -23.30
CA THR A 44 -40.34 -9.80 -23.03
C THR A 44 -41.39 -10.35 -22.06
N TYR A 45 -41.34 -11.66 -21.76
CA TYR A 45 -42.35 -12.38 -20.98
C TYR A 45 -41.80 -13.08 -19.74
N SER A 46 -40.50 -13.37 -19.67
CA SER A 46 -39.87 -14.08 -18.55
C SER A 46 -40.02 -13.29 -17.25
N ASP A 47 -40.89 -13.79 -16.36
CA ASP A 47 -40.76 -13.53 -14.92
C ASP A 47 -39.45 -14.16 -14.42
N GLU A 48 -38.87 -13.59 -13.37
CA GLU A 48 -37.49 -13.87 -12.89
C GLU A 48 -37.16 -15.36 -12.64
N GLU A 49 -38.16 -16.25 -12.57
CA GLU A 49 -38.03 -17.71 -12.37
C GLU A 49 -38.12 -18.54 -13.67
N ARG A 50 -38.65 -18.00 -14.78
CA ARG A 50 -38.81 -18.73 -16.05
C ARG A 50 -37.62 -18.46 -16.98
N LEU A 51 -36.63 -19.34 -16.96
CA LEU A 51 -35.48 -19.39 -17.89
C LEU A 51 -35.88 -19.85 -19.31
N ASP A 52 -36.94 -19.24 -19.85
CA ASP A 52 -37.54 -19.67 -21.12
C ASP A 52 -36.64 -19.32 -22.32
N CYS A 53 -35.87 -18.22 -22.30
CA CYS A 53 -35.01 -17.88 -23.44
C CYS A 53 -33.91 -18.92 -23.63
N LEU A 54 -33.27 -19.34 -22.55
CA LEU A 54 -32.22 -20.36 -22.57
C LEU A 54 -32.77 -21.76 -22.91
N LYS A 55 -33.91 -22.15 -22.33
CA LYS A 55 -34.57 -23.43 -22.62
C LYS A 55 -34.90 -23.60 -24.11
N TYR A 56 -35.44 -22.56 -24.75
CA TYR A 56 -35.74 -22.60 -26.18
C TYR A 56 -34.48 -22.43 -27.05
N ARG A 57 -33.43 -21.78 -26.54
CA ARG A 57 -32.13 -21.68 -27.24
C ARG A 57 -31.38 -23.00 -27.32
N LEU A 58 -31.33 -23.76 -26.23
CA LEU A 58 -30.72 -25.10 -26.22
C LEU A 58 -31.39 -26.06 -27.21
N GLN A 59 -32.66 -25.83 -27.53
CA GLN A 59 -33.42 -26.62 -28.50
C GLN A 59 -33.18 -26.17 -29.96
N ALA A 60 -32.49 -25.04 -30.18
CA ALA A 60 -32.19 -24.47 -31.49
C ALA A 60 -30.68 -24.15 -31.64
N PRO A 61 -29.88 -25.06 -32.23
CA PRO A 61 -28.45 -24.83 -32.46
C PRO A 61 -28.23 -23.98 -33.73
N SER A 62 -28.86 -22.79 -33.82
CA SER A 62 -28.58 -21.84 -34.90
C SER A 62 -27.35 -20.99 -34.55
N THR A 63 -26.40 -20.93 -35.48
CA THR A 63 -25.08 -20.30 -35.30
C THR A 63 -25.09 -18.77 -35.48
N ASP A 64 -26.21 -18.20 -35.96
CA ASP A 64 -26.32 -16.76 -36.27
C ASP A 64 -27.01 -15.97 -35.15
N LEU A 65 -26.27 -15.80 -34.06
CA LEU A 65 -26.67 -15.07 -32.85
C LEU A 65 -26.76 -13.54 -33.07
N GLY A 66 -26.07 -13.01 -34.08
CA GLY A 66 -25.93 -11.56 -34.29
C GLY A 66 -27.15 -10.86 -34.90
N SER A 67 -28.09 -11.63 -35.46
CA SER A 67 -29.24 -11.10 -36.20
C SER A 67 -30.31 -10.45 -35.30
N TRP A 68 -30.43 -10.88 -34.04
CA TRP A 68 -31.49 -10.47 -33.10
C TRP A 68 -31.13 -9.23 -32.25
N GLY A 69 -29.87 -8.81 -32.24
CA GLY A 69 -29.40 -7.57 -31.62
C GLY A 69 -28.81 -7.71 -30.21
N HIS A 70 -28.22 -6.62 -29.74
CA HIS A 70 -27.40 -6.57 -28.51
C HIS A 70 -28.19 -6.84 -27.21
N GLU A 71 -29.44 -6.38 -27.11
CA GLU A 71 -30.25 -6.58 -25.90
C GLU A 71 -30.62 -8.05 -25.67
N TYR A 72 -30.91 -8.79 -26.74
CA TYR A 72 -31.19 -10.23 -26.66
C TYR A 72 -29.97 -10.99 -26.16
N MET A 73 -28.80 -10.68 -26.70
CA MET A 73 -27.53 -11.30 -26.30
C MET A 73 -27.19 -11.03 -24.83
N ARG A 74 -27.43 -9.80 -24.37
CA ARG A 74 -27.23 -9.44 -22.96
C ARG A 74 -28.20 -10.14 -22.01
N HIS A 75 -29.47 -10.30 -22.40
CA HIS A 75 -30.44 -11.06 -21.61
C HIS A 75 -30.10 -12.55 -21.58
N LEU A 76 -29.69 -13.11 -22.71
CA LEU A 76 -29.24 -14.49 -22.83
C LEU A 76 -28.00 -14.76 -21.96
N ALA A 77 -27.03 -13.84 -21.95
CA ALA A 77 -25.87 -13.88 -21.08
C ALA A 77 -26.24 -13.97 -19.59
N LEU A 78 -27.16 -13.11 -19.13
CA LEU A 78 -27.64 -13.11 -17.75
C LEU A 78 -28.38 -14.42 -17.38
N GLU A 79 -29.17 -14.97 -18.30
CA GLU A 79 -29.85 -16.26 -18.08
C GLU A 79 -28.86 -17.43 -18.05
N ILE A 80 -27.81 -17.39 -18.88
CA ILE A 80 -26.73 -18.38 -18.90
C ILE A 80 -26.03 -18.42 -17.54
N GLY A 81 -25.65 -17.27 -16.98
CA GLY A 81 -25.02 -17.22 -15.66
C GLY A 81 -25.90 -17.81 -14.55
N ARG A 82 -27.20 -17.46 -14.54
CA ARG A 82 -28.17 -18.00 -13.57
C ARG A 82 -28.40 -19.51 -13.71
N GLU A 83 -28.56 -20.00 -14.94
CA GLU A 83 -28.78 -21.43 -15.16
C GLU A 83 -27.54 -22.25 -14.85
N PHE A 84 -26.35 -21.71 -15.11
CA PHE A 84 -25.08 -22.35 -14.73
C PHE A 84 -25.00 -22.54 -13.22
N GLN A 85 -25.25 -21.50 -12.42
CA GLN A 85 -25.28 -21.60 -10.95
C GLN A 85 -26.32 -22.62 -10.46
N ASN A 86 -27.52 -22.64 -11.05
CA ASN A 86 -28.56 -23.60 -10.71
C ASN A 86 -28.16 -25.05 -11.07
N ARG A 87 -27.52 -25.26 -12.22
CA ARG A 87 -27.05 -26.60 -12.64
C ARG A 87 -25.85 -27.08 -11.83
N LEU A 88 -25.02 -26.15 -11.36
CA LEU A 88 -23.88 -26.44 -10.49
C LEU A 88 -24.37 -26.89 -9.11
N ASN A 89 -25.40 -26.23 -8.57
CA ASN A 89 -26.10 -26.67 -7.35
C ASN A 89 -26.83 -28.02 -7.52
N ASP A 90 -27.27 -28.35 -8.73
CA ASP A 90 -28.00 -29.58 -9.07
C ASP A 90 -27.10 -30.73 -9.60
N GLU A 91 -25.77 -30.56 -9.68
CA GLU A 91 -24.80 -31.50 -10.28
C GLU A 91 -25.15 -31.97 -11.71
N LYS A 92 -25.67 -31.08 -12.57
CA LYS A 92 -26.05 -31.41 -13.98
C LYS A 92 -24.93 -31.04 -14.96
N SER A 93 -24.92 -31.68 -16.14
CA SER A 93 -23.97 -31.39 -17.22
C SER A 93 -24.10 -29.94 -17.74
N THR A 94 -22.96 -29.27 -17.87
CA THR A 94 -22.80 -27.86 -18.24
C THR A 94 -22.24 -27.64 -19.65
N ASP A 95 -21.88 -28.71 -20.38
CA ASP A 95 -21.18 -28.64 -21.68
C ASP A 95 -21.97 -27.87 -22.76
N ASP A 96 -23.29 -27.99 -22.81
CA ASP A 96 -24.10 -27.27 -23.80
C ASP A 96 -24.12 -25.74 -23.54
N ILE A 97 -23.95 -25.33 -22.28
CA ILE A 97 -23.94 -23.91 -21.88
C ILE A 97 -22.59 -23.29 -22.20
N THR A 98 -21.50 -24.03 -21.97
CA THR A 98 -20.14 -23.56 -22.26
C THR A 98 -19.93 -23.37 -23.76
N ASP A 99 -20.42 -24.28 -24.61
CA ASP A 99 -20.38 -24.12 -26.07
C ASP A 99 -21.16 -22.90 -26.55
N LEU A 100 -22.32 -22.61 -25.94
CA LEU A 100 -23.10 -21.41 -26.21
C LEU A 100 -22.34 -20.14 -25.81
N ALA A 101 -21.69 -20.14 -24.65
CA ALA A 101 -20.87 -19.03 -24.20
C ALA A 101 -19.67 -18.77 -25.10
N PHE A 102 -18.99 -19.82 -25.59
CA PHE A 102 -17.89 -19.67 -26.54
C PHE A 102 -18.32 -19.06 -27.88
N ALA A 103 -19.58 -19.23 -28.30
CA ALA A 103 -20.11 -18.56 -29.48
C ALA A 103 -20.46 -17.09 -29.23
N LEU A 104 -20.79 -16.72 -27.98
CA LEU A 104 -21.16 -15.36 -27.57
C LEU A 104 -19.94 -14.45 -27.37
N VAL A 105 -18.86 -14.96 -26.77
CA VAL A 105 -17.66 -14.17 -26.41
C VAL A 105 -17.06 -13.44 -27.62
N PRO A 106 -16.79 -14.08 -28.78
CA PRO A 106 -16.25 -13.38 -29.95
C PRO A 106 -17.19 -12.30 -30.49
N PHE A 107 -18.51 -12.48 -30.34
CA PHE A 107 -19.49 -11.50 -30.77
C PHE A 107 -19.46 -10.25 -29.90
N PHE A 108 -19.39 -10.42 -28.58
CA PHE A 108 -19.29 -9.31 -27.63
C PHE A 108 -18.00 -8.51 -27.83
N LEU A 109 -16.86 -9.19 -28.03
CA LEU A 109 -15.57 -8.55 -28.30
C LEU A 109 -15.60 -7.72 -29.60
N LYS A 110 -16.21 -8.24 -30.68
CA LYS A 110 -16.33 -7.52 -31.96
C LYS A 110 -17.22 -6.28 -31.90
N HIS A 111 -18.12 -6.20 -30.92
CA HIS A 111 -19.11 -5.13 -30.78
C HIS A 111 -18.79 -4.10 -29.68
N ASN A 112 -17.57 -4.11 -29.12
CA ASN A 112 -17.17 -3.28 -27.98
C ASN A 112 -18.07 -3.49 -26.74
N ALA A 113 -18.44 -4.74 -26.47
CA ALA A 113 -19.13 -5.16 -25.25
C ALA A 113 -18.19 -6.04 -24.42
N GLU A 114 -16.98 -5.53 -24.15
CA GLU A 114 -15.92 -6.26 -23.47
C GLU A 114 -16.29 -6.64 -22.02
N ALA A 115 -17.05 -5.79 -21.32
CA ALA A 115 -17.52 -6.04 -19.96
C ALA A 115 -18.46 -7.25 -19.89
N ASP A 116 -19.48 -7.30 -20.75
CA ASP A 116 -20.43 -8.41 -20.79
C ASP A 116 -19.73 -9.74 -21.17
N ALA A 117 -18.65 -9.69 -21.97
CA ALA A 117 -17.86 -10.88 -22.31
C ALA A 117 -17.08 -11.43 -21.11
N VAL A 118 -16.49 -10.55 -20.30
CA VAL A 118 -15.76 -10.94 -19.08
C VAL A 118 -16.73 -11.44 -18.02
N ASP A 119 -17.89 -10.78 -17.86
CA ASP A 119 -18.90 -11.18 -16.87
C ASP A 119 -19.42 -12.60 -17.14
N ILE A 120 -19.72 -12.95 -18.38
CA ILE A 120 -20.16 -14.31 -18.74
C ILE A 120 -19.07 -15.35 -18.45
N LEU A 121 -17.81 -15.04 -18.76
CA LEU A 121 -16.71 -15.95 -18.50
C LEU A 121 -16.43 -16.10 -17.00
N SER A 122 -16.68 -15.05 -16.22
CA SER A 122 -16.66 -15.08 -14.76
C SER A 122 -17.76 -15.99 -14.21
N ASP A 123 -18.99 -15.81 -14.66
CA ASP A 123 -20.14 -16.60 -14.20
C ASP A 123 -19.99 -18.09 -14.53
N LEU A 124 -19.21 -18.43 -15.56
CA LEU A 124 -18.93 -19.81 -15.98
C LEU A 124 -17.65 -20.39 -15.37
N GLU A 125 -16.94 -19.65 -14.52
CA GLU A 125 -15.65 -20.05 -13.92
C GLU A 125 -14.56 -20.43 -14.96
N MET A 126 -14.65 -19.90 -16.19
CA MET A 126 -13.75 -20.25 -17.32
C MET A 126 -12.97 -19.03 -17.84
N ILE A 127 -12.47 -18.19 -16.95
CA ILE A 127 -11.79 -16.93 -17.30
C ILE A 127 -10.52 -17.19 -18.13
N ASP A 128 -9.79 -18.28 -17.87
CA ASP A 128 -8.54 -18.66 -18.57
C ASP A 128 -8.69 -18.77 -20.09
N GLN A 129 -9.90 -19.04 -20.58
CA GLN A 129 -10.15 -19.20 -22.02
C GLN A 129 -10.24 -17.86 -22.76
N ILE A 130 -10.31 -16.72 -22.06
CA ILE A 130 -10.39 -15.40 -22.68
C ILE A 130 -9.16 -15.12 -23.55
N GLU A 131 -7.99 -15.68 -23.20
CA GLU A 131 -6.72 -15.53 -23.93
C GLU A 131 -6.81 -15.91 -25.41
N LYS A 132 -7.70 -16.85 -25.75
CA LYS A 132 -7.84 -17.38 -27.12
C LYS A 132 -8.60 -16.44 -28.05
N TYR A 133 -9.44 -15.56 -27.51
CA TYR A 133 -10.38 -14.75 -28.28
C TYR A 133 -10.04 -13.26 -28.34
N LEU A 134 -8.96 -12.85 -27.67
CA LEU A 134 -8.53 -11.46 -27.64
C LEU A 134 -7.77 -11.09 -28.92
N ASP A 135 -7.95 -9.84 -29.34
CA ASP A 135 -7.22 -9.16 -30.43
C ASP A 135 -6.40 -7.97 -29.89
N GLU A 136 -5.47 -7.42 -30.69
CA GLU A 136 -4.60 -6.28 -30.35
C GLU A 136 -5.34 -4.98 -29.97
N ASP A 137 -6.56 -4.75 -30.46
CA ASP A 137 -7.31 -3.54 -30.10
C ASP A 137 -8.15 -3.71 -28.82
N THR A 138 -8.46 -4.95 -28.45
CA THR A 138 -9.45 -5.26 -27.41
C THR A 138 -8.80 -5.61 -26.07
N TYR A 139 -7.58 -6.16 -26.07
CA TYR A 139 -6.93 -6.63 -24.83
C TYR A 139 -6.80 -5.52 -23.78
N ALA A 140 -6.47 -4.28 -24.17
CA ALA A 140 -6.25 -3.19 -23.23
C ALA A 140 -7.52 -2.87 -22.42
N ARG A 141 -8.70 -2.96 -23.05
CA ARG A 141 -9.99 -2.71 -22.39
C ARG A 141 -10.42 -3.89 -21.53
N VAL A 142 -10.25 -5.12 -22.04
CA VAL A 142 -10.56 -6.34 -21.27
C VAL A 142 -9.74 -6.37 -20.00
N CYS A 143 -8.42 -6.18 -20.11
CA CYS A 143 -7.56 -6.23 -18.95
C CYS A 143 -7.80 -5.06 -17.98
N LEU A 144 -8.13 -3.86 -18.47
CA LEU A 144 -8.50 -2.74 -17.61
C LEU A 144 -9.81 -3.04 -16.83
N TYR A 145 -10.80 -3.66 -17.50
CA TYR A 145 -12.01 -4.12 -16.84
C TYR A 145 -11.70 -5.19 -15.79
N MET A 146 -10.94 -6.23 -16.14
CA MET A 146 -10.54 -7.29 -15.21
C MET A 146 -9.81 -6.72 -13.98
N VAL A 147 -8.86 -5.80 -14.16
CA VAL A 147 -8.13 -5.20 -13.04
C VAL A 147 -9.04 -4.36 -12.15
N SER A 148 -10.05 -3.69 -12.73
CA SER A 148 -11.05 -2.91 -12.00
C SER A 148 -12.08 -3.76 -11.25
N THR A 149 -12.35 -4.99 -11.71
CA THR A 149 -13.29 -5.92 -11.05
C THR A 149 -12.65 -6.73 -9.93
N VAL A 150 -11.32 -6.86 -9.90
CA VAL A 150 -10.59 -7.61 -8.85
C VAL A 150 -10.96 -7.21 -7.41
N PRO A 151 -11.14 -5.93 -7.04
CA PRO A 151 -11.54 -5.58 -5.67
C PRO A 151 -12.95 -6.09 -5.29
N LEU A 152 -13.85 -6.21 -6.27
CA LEU A 152 -15.24 -6.63 -6.05
C LEU A 152 -15.41 -8.15 -5.94
N LEU A 153 -14.41 -8.90 -6.41
CA LEU A 153 -14.43 -10.35 -6.44
C LEU A 153 -13.96 -10.90 -5.08
N THR A 154 -14.43 -12.10 -4.74
CA THR A 154 -13.96 -12.84 -3.56
C THR A 154 -12.81 -13.76 -3.94
N TYR A 155 -11.90 -14.01 -3.01
CA TYR A 155 -10.93 -15.09 -3.16
C TYR A 155 -11.67 -16.45 -3.31
N PRO A 156 -11.26 -17.37 -4.21
CA PRO A 156 -10.03 -17.45 -5.02
C PRO A 156 -10.04 -16.73 -6.38
N ASP A 157 -11.20 -16.19 -6.80
CA ASP A 157 -11.37 -15.65 -8.16
C ASP A 157 -10.49 -14.42 -8.43
N ASN A 158 -10.13 -13.66 -7.40
CA ASN A 158 -9.25 -12.50 -7.54
C ASN A 158 -7.89 -12.86 -8.14
N ASP A 159 -7.32 -13.97 -7.69
CA ASP A 159 -5.99 -14.43 -8.11
C ASP A 159 -6.05 -15.03 -9.52
N THR A 160 -7.12 -15.76 -9.85
CA THR A 160 -7.31 -16.32 -11.19
C THR A 160 -7.48 -15.20 -12.23
N PHE A 161 -8.29 -14.18 -11.92
CA PHE A 161 -8.43 -12.99 -12.77
C PHE A 161 -7.11 -12.28 -13.01
N LEU A 162 -6.30 -12.08 -11.96
CA LEU A 162 -5.00 -11.42 -12.07
C LEU A 162 -3.99 -12.26 -12.86
N ARG A 163 -3.96 -13.59 -12.65
CA ARG A 163 -3.09 -14.52 -13.40
C ARG A 163 -3.44 -14.53 -14.89
N THR A 164 -4.73 -14.56 -15.21
CA THR A 164 -5.19 -14.55 -16.60
C THR A 164 -4.92 -13.20 -17.26
N ALA A 165 -5.14 -12.08 -16.54
CA ALA A 165 -4.74 -10.76 -17.03
C ALA A 165 -3.21 -10.68 -17.29
N TYR A 166 -2.40 -11.23 -16.39
CA TYR A 166 -0.94 -11.32 -16.56
C TYR A 166 -0.54 -12.08 -17.83
N SER A 167 -1.12 -13.26 -18.06
CA SER A 167 -0.86 -14.06 -19.26
C SER A 167 -1.25 -13.32 -20.55
N VAL A 168 -2.37 -12.60 -20.53
CA VAL A 168 -2.79 -11.75 -21.66
C VAL A 168 -1.74 -10.66 -21.93
N TYR A 169 -1.30 -9.91 -20.91
CA TYR A 169 -0.29 -8.86 -21.08
C TYR A 169 1.05 -9.41 -21.58
N ARG A 170 1.45 -10.61 -21.16
CA ARG A 170 2.64 -11.30 -21.65
C ARG A 170 2.52 -11.65 -23.14
N LYS A 171 1.37 -12.15 -23.58
CA LYS A 171 1.10 -12.47 -25.01
C LYS A 171 1.20 -11.23 -25.90
N TYR A 172 0.73 -10.08 -25.43
CA TYR A 172 0.77 -8.80 -26.14
C TYR A 172 2.05 -7.98 -25.93
N LYS A 173 3.08 -8.57 -25.30
CA LYS A 173 4.40 -7.94 -25.06
C LYS A 173 4.34 -6.64 -24.25
N GLN A 174 3.30 -6.44 -23.43
CA GLN A 174 3.21 -5.32 -22.50
C GLN A 174 3.79 -5.70 -21.13
N TYR A 175 5.12 -5.80 -21.07
CA TYR A 175 5.82 -6.34 -19.91
C TYR A 175 5.74 -5.44 -18.67
N THR A 176 5.66 -4.10 -18.82
CA THR A 176 5.56 -3.17 -17.66
C THR A 176 4.25 -3.31 -16.89
N GLN A 177 3.14 -3.56 -17.60
CA GLN A 177 1.84 -3.81 -16.97
C GLN A 177 1.78 -5.22 -16.37
N ALA A 178 2.35 -6.21 -17.06
CA ALA A 178 2.47 -7.57 -16.55
C ALA A 178 3.25 -7.61 -15.23
N VAL A 179 4.39 -6.92 -15.13
CA VAL A 179 5.17 -6.84 -13.87
C VAL A 179 4.38 -6.17 -12.76
N THR A 180 3.59 -5.13 -13.05
CA THR A 180 2.75 -4.47 -12.04
C THR A 180 1.72 -5.44 -11.45
N LEU A 181 1.14 -6.33 -12.27
CA LEU A 181 0.21 -7.37 -11.80
C LEU A 181 0.92 -8.53 -11.09
N ALA A 182 2.09 -8.93 -11.58
CA ALA A 182 2.92 -9.94 -10.92
C ALA A 182 3.34 -9.48 -9.51
N ILE A 183 3.67 -8.19 -9.35
CA ILE A 183 3.92 -7.58 -8.05
C ILE A 183 2.67 -7.63 -7.15
N ARG A 184 1.48 -7.39 -7.72
CA ARG A 184 0.21 -7.49 -6.96
C ARG A 184 -0.06 -8.93 -6.49
N LEU A 185 0.26 -9.92 -7.33
CA LEU A 185 0.12 -11.36 -7.05
C LEU A 185 1.20 -11.91 -6.10
N ASN A 186 2.31 -11.21 -5.90
CA ASN A 186 3.43 -11.61 -5.03
C ASN A 186 4.15 -12.91 -5.41
N ASP A 187 4.06 -13.31 -6.68
CA ASP A 187 4.80 -14.48 -7.17
C ASP A 187 6.15 -14.03 -7.75
N ARG A 188 7.21 -14.32 -6.99
CA ARG A 188 8.61 -14.08 -7.38
C ARG A 188 8.96 -14.72 -8.71
N ASP A 189 8.55 -15.96 -8.90
CA ASP A 189 8.79 -16.73 -10.12
C ASP A 189 8.16 -16.05 -11.34
N LEU A 190 6.93 -15.51 -11.20
CA LEU A 190 6.28 -14.79 -12.28
C LEU A 190 7.03 -13.52 -12.65
N ILE A 191 7.56 -12.78 -11.66
CA ILE A 191 8.35 -11.57 -11.89
C ILE A 191 9.65 -11.90 -12.63
N GLU A 192 10.39 -12.93 -12.19
CA GLU A 192 11.61 -13.39 -12.85
C GLU A 192 11.35 -13.89 -14.26
N GLU A 193 10.27 -14.66 -14.47
CA GLU A 193 9.85 -15.09 -15.80
C GLU A 193 9.52 -13.92 -16.73
N THR A 194 8.82 -12.89 -16.22
CA THR A 194 8.52 -11.70 -17.03
C THR A 194 9.80 -10.96 -17.39
N PHE A 195 10.71 -10.82 -16.43
CA PHE A 195 11.99 -10.14 -16.62
C PHE A 195 12.85 -10.83 -17.68
N ASN A 196 13.01 -12.16 -17.57
CA ASN A 196 13.79 -12.99 -18.49
C ASN A 196 13.17 -13.07 -19.89
N SER A 197 11.85 -12.91 -20.02
CA SER A 197 11.16 -12.97 -21.31
C SER A 197 11.36 -11.75 -22.21
N THR A 198 12.02 -10.70 -21.71
CA THR A 198 12.28 -9.46 -22.47
C THR A 198 13.72 -9.40 -22.96
N GLU A 199 13.97 -8.95 -24.19
CA GLU A 199 15.33 -8.67 -24.70
C GLU A 199 15.63 -7.15 -24.76
N ASP A 200 14.59 -6.30 -24.68
CA ASP A 200 14.69 -4.84 -24.78
C ASP A 200 15.25 -4.21 -23.50
N LYS A 201 16.46 -3.61 -23.60
CA LYS A 201 17.16 -2.95 -22.48
C LYS A 201 16.34 -1.84 -21.81
N SER A 202 15.67 -0.98 -22.58
CA SER A 202 14.89 0.15 -22.04
C SER A 202 13.67 -0.32 -21.23
N ILE A 203 13.01 -1.40 -21.67
CA ILE A 203 11.86 -1.98 -20.96
C ILE A 203 12.33 -2.66 -19.68
N ARG A 204 13.45 -3.41 -19.73
CA ARG A 204 14.07 -3.99 -18.52
C ARG A 204 14.45 -2.93 -17.50
N ARG A 205 15.01 -1.79 -17.92
CA ARG A 205 15.31 -0.64 -17.03
C ARG A 205 14.04 -0.07 -16.39
N GLN A 206 12.96 0.10 -17.15
CA GLN A 206 11.69 0.59 -16.60
C GLN A 206 11.08 -0.41 -15.60
N MET A 207 11.15 -1.71 -15.89
CA MET A 207 10.71 -2.77 -14.96
C MET A 207 11.59 -2.79 -13.70
N ALA A 208 12.90 -2.60 -13.84
CA ALA A 208 13.83 -2.51 -12.71
C ALA A 208 13.47 -1.34 -11.78
N TYR A 209 13.16 -0.15 -12.31
CA TYR A 209 12.70 0.98 -11.48
C TYR A 209 11.36 0.69 -10.76
N LEU A 210 10.43 -0.04 -11.39
CA LEU A 210 9.17 -0.42 -10.76
C LEU A 210 9.38 -1.44 -9.62
N CYS A 211 10.23 -2.44 -9.83
CA CYS A 211 10.61 -3.40 -8.79
C CYS A 211 11.40 -2.73 -7.64
N ALA A 212 12.33 -1.85 -7.99
CA ALA A 212 13.14 -1.08 -7.03
C ALA A 212 12.28 -0.14 -6.17
N ARG A 213 11.25 0.49 -6.76
CA ARG A 213 10.26 1.30 -6.02
C ARG A 213 9.46 0.48 -5.01
N GLN A 214 9.21 -0.79 -5.31
CA GLN A 214 8.53 -1.73 -4.41
C GLN A 214 9.49 -2.43 -3.43
N ARG A 215 10.80 -2.17 -3.55
CA ARG A 215 11.86 -2.80 -2.75
C ARG A 215 11.80 -4.32 -2.82
N ILE A 216 11.51 -4.88 -4.00
CA ILE A 216 11.59 -6.33 -4.24
C ILE A 216 12.97 -6.65 -4.79
N TRP A 217 13.67 -7.57 -4.13
CA TRP A 217 15.07 -7.88 -4.41
C TRP A 217 15.11 -9.16 -5.26
N PHE A 218 15.72 -9.06 -6.42
CA PHE A 218 16.12 -10.18 -7.27
C PHE A 218 17.55 -9.93 -7.70
N ASP A 219 18.37 -10.98 -7.73
CA ASP A 219 19.67 -10.91 -8.37
C ASP A 219 19.48 -11.21 -9.85
N VAL A 220 19.63 -10.17 -10.67
CA VAL A 220 19.71 -10.35 -12.12
C VAL A 220 21.05 -11.04 -12.40
N SER A 221 21.03 -12.09 -13.20
CA SER A 221 22.23 -12.86 -13.58
C SER A 221 23.38 -11.94 -14.04
N ASP A 222 24.59 -12.22 -13.56
CA ASP A 222 25.85 -11.46 -13.70
C ASP A 222 26.29 -11.06 -15.14
N ASP A 223 25.53 -11.43 -16.18
CA ASP A 223 25.85 -11.18 -17.59
C ASP A 223 25.17 -9.93 -18.20
N ASP A 224 24.27 -9.23 -17.49
CA ASP A 224 23.51 -8.06 -18.02
C ASP A 224 23.86 -6.73 -17.32
N ASP A 225 24.58 -5.85 -18.03
CA ASP A 225 24.80 -4.41 -17.82
C ASP A 225 24.85 -3.89 -16.35
N SER A 226 26.03 -3.44 -15.89
CA SER A 226 26.22 -2.71 -14.61
C SER A 226 25.23 -1.55 -14.39
N GLU A 227 24.76 -0.90 -15.46
CA GLU A 227 23.74 0.16 -15.39
C GLU A 227 22.33 -0.35 -15.02
N LEU A 228 21.99 -1.60 -15.34
CA LEU A 228 20.70 -2.21 -14.99
C LEU A 228 20.67 -2.60 -13.51
N GLN A 229 21.79 -3.09 -13.00
CA GLN A 229 22.00 -3.32 -11.56
C GLN A 229 21.95 -2.00 -10.78
N GLU A 230 22.57 -0.92 -11.28
CA GLU A 230 22.42 0.43 -10.70
C GLU A 230 20.96 0.91 -10.67
N CYS A 231 20.19 0.67 -11.75
CA CYS A 231 18.76 1.04 -11.79
C CYS A 231 17.93 0.24 -10.78
N MET A 232 18.21 -1.06 -10.64
CA MET A 232 17.55 -1.91 -9.65
C MET A 232 17.93 -1.54 -8.21
N ASN A 233 19.15 -1.08 -8.03
CA ASN A 233 19.71 -0.70 -6.74
C ASN A 233 19.34 0.72 -6.29
N ASN A 234 18.59 1.48 -7.11
CA ASN A 234 18.18 2.86 -6.84
C ASN A 234 19.34 3.84 -6.55
N THR A 235 20.56 3.57 -7.01
CA THR A 235 21.74 4.38 -6.68
C THR A 235 21.64 5.83 -7.18
N ARG A 236 20.89 6.07 -8.26
CA ARG A 236 20.70 7.40 -8.87
C ARG A 236 19.50 8.20 -8.36
N VAL A 237 18.72 7.67 -7.41
CA VAL A 237 17.56 8.38 -6.82
C VAL A 237 17.95 9.71 -6.16
N PRO A 238 19.07 9.83 -5.41
CA PRO A 238 19.53 11.10 -4.84
C PRO A 238 19.82 12.16 -5.91
N ASP A 239 20.44 11.78 -7.02
CA ASP A 239 20.77 12.70 -8.12
C ASP A 239 19.51 13.23 -8.79
N HIS A 240 18.54 12.34 -9.04
CA HIS A 240 17.23 12.69 -9.56
C HIS A 240 16.46 13.62 -8.61
N PHE A 241 16.53 13.36 -7.30
CA PHE A 241 15.90 14.20 -6.29
C PHE A 241 16.58 15.57 -6.16
N MET A 242 17.91 15.64 -6.28
CA MET A 242 18.66 16.90 -6.28
C MET A 242 18.37 17.72 -7.55
N ALA A 243 18.18 17.07 -8.70
CA ALA A 243 17.77 17.73 -9.95
C ALA A 243 16.38 18.36 -9.81
N LEU A 244 15.42 17.65 -9.22
CA LEU A 244 14.10 18.21 -8.86
C LEU A 244 14.25 19.41 -7.91
N GLY A 245 15.09 19.30 -6.88
CA GLY A 245 15.35 20.38 -5.93
C GLY A 245 15.92 21.65 -6.58
N LYS A 246 16.79 21.48 -7.59
CA LYS A 246 17.35 22.57 -8.42
C LYS A 246 16.26 23.28 -9.22
N GLU A 247 15.44 22.53 -9.95
CA GLU A 247 14.37 23.08 -10.80
C GLU A 247 13.29 23.81 -9.98
N LEU A 248 12.93 23.27 -8.81
CA LEU A 248 11.94 23.89 -7.93
C LEU A 248 12.50 25.06 -7.10
N ASN A 249 13.81 25.33 -7.12
CA ASN A 249 14.51 26.28 -6.26
C ASN A 249 14.30 26.02 -4.76
N ILE A 250 14.25 24.75 -4.35
CA ILE A 250 13.95 24.33 -2.96
C ILE A 250 15.22 23.84 -2.22
N LEU A 251 16.40 23.99 -2.81
CA LEU A 251 17.68 23.54 -2.23
C LEU A 251 18.02 24.21 -0.89
N ASP A 252 17.64 25.47 -0.69
CA ASP A 252 17.98 26.19 0.54
C ASP A 252 17.36 25.54 1.78
N PRO A 253 18.16 25.19 2.82
CA PRO A 253 17.66 24.51 4.01
C PRO A 253 16.69 25.42 4.76
N LYS A 254 15.52 24.86 5.13
CA LYS A 254 14.54 25.53 5.98
C LYS A 254 14.85 25.21 7.43
N THR A 255 14.83 26.22 8.28
CA THR A 255 14.99 26.01 9.73
C THR A 255 13.64 25.65 10.36
N PRO A 256 13.62 24.91 11.49
CA PRO A 256 12.40 24.67 12.25
C PRO A 256 11.66 25.96 12.65
N ASP A 257 12.38 27.06 12.88
CA ASP A 257 11.80 28.36 13.23
C ASP A 257 11.01 28.98 12.06
N ASP A 258 11.41 28.73 10.81
CA ASP A 258 10.68 29.16 9.61
C ASP A 258 9.31 28.46 9.49
N ILE A 259 9.20 27.26 10.06
CA ILE A 259 7.99 26.43 10.06
C ILE A 259 7.06 26.81 11.20
N TYR A 260 7.64 26.95 12.40
CA TYR A 260 6.90 27.42 13.56
C TYR A 260 6.32 28.80 13.30
N LYS A 261 6.96 29.61 12.43
CA LYS A 261 6.58 30.99 12.15
C LYS A 261 6.32 31.72 13.46
N THR A 262 7.29 31.67 14.35
CA THR A 262 7.19 32.09 15.77
C THR A 262 6.70 33.54 15.92
N HIS A 263 6.89 34.38 14.89
CA HIS A 263 6.36 35.76 14.80
C HIS A 263 4.84 35.87 14.58
N LEU A 264 4.20 34.82 14.05
CA LEU A 264 2.75 34.71 13.86
C LEU A 264 2.05 34.07 15.06
N GLU A 265 2.79 33.47 15.98
CA GLU A 265 2.25 33.00 17.26
C GLU A 265 1.98 34.20 18.18
N SER A 266 0.88 34.14 18.94
CA SER A 266 0.47 35.27 19.80
C SER A 266 1.59 35.69 20.76
N SER A 267 1.84 37.00 20.86
CA SER A 267 2.91 37.58 21.70
C SER A 267 2.81 37.24 23.19
N ARG A 268 1.69 36.68 23.67
CA ARG A 268 1.54 36.14 25.03
C ARG A 268 2.14 34.73 25.21
N THR A 269 2.31 33.99 24.12
CA THR A 269 2.80 32.60 24.09
C THR A 269 4.27 32.53 23.68
N ALA A 270 4.72 33.45 22.81
CA ALA A 270 6.10 33.54 22.32
C ALA A 270 7.18 33.70 23.41
N GLY A 271 6.82 34.23 24.60
CA GLY A 271 7.74 34.36 25.74
C GLY A 271 7.90 33.09 26.60
N LEU A 272 6.97 32.13 26.49
CA LEU A 272 6.98 30.88 27.25
C LEU A 272 7.38 29.67 26.40
N THR A 273 7.14 29.71 25.08
CA THR A 273 7.58 28.66 24.15
C THR A 273 9.07 28.72 23.84
N ASN A 274 9.73 29.83 24.17
CA ASN A 274 11.16 30.11 23.96
C ASN A 274 12.07 29.63 25.10
N THR A 275 11.56 28.87 26.07
CA THR A 275 12.41 28.20 27.06
C THR A 275 12.94 26.90 26.44
N ASP A 276 14.25 26.84 26.20
CA ASP A 276 15.01 25.67 25.71
C ASP A 276 14.88 24.48 26.69
N SER A 277 13.76 23.76 26.59
CA SER A 277 13.55 22.50 27.28
C SER A 277 14.18 21.36 26.48
N ALA A 278 14.71 20.32 27.15
CA ALA A 278 15.29 19.16 26.49
C ALA A 278 14.33 18.50 25.48
N ARG A 279 13.01 18.49 25.78
CA ARG A 279 11.97 17.99 24.85
C ARG A 279 11.67 18.95 23.70
N HIS A 280 11.82 20.25 23.91
CA HIS A 280 11.73 21.25 22.84
C HIS A 280 12.85 21.00 21.83
N ASN A 281 14.08 20.80 22.32
CA ASN A 281 15.25 20.58 21.47
C ASN A 281 15.15 19.28 20.66
N LEU A 282 14.59 18.24 21.26
CA LEU A 282 14.30 16.95 20.62
C LEU A 282 13.19 17.08 19.57
N ALA A 283 12.13 17.84 19.84
CA ALA A 283 11.10 18.12 18.83
C ALA A 283 11.70 18.86 17.63
N SER A 284 12.55 19.86 17.89
CA SER A 284 13.19 20.64 16.84
C SER A 284 14.19 19.81 16.01
N SER A 285 14.85 18.80 16.60
CA SER A 285 15.69 17.87 15.83
C SER A 285 14.87 16.95 14.92
N PHE A 286 13.73 16.43 15.39
CA PHE A 286 12.79 15.67 14.53
C PHE A 286 12.19 16.53 13.42
N VAL A 287 11.75 17.76 13.72
CA VAL A 287 11.21 18.67 12.70
C VAL A 287 12.26 18.96 11.63
N ASN A 288 13.50 19.22 12.03
CA ASN A 288 14.59 19.41 11.10
C ASN A 288 14.84 18.17 10.22
N ALA A 289 14.83 16.97 10.83
CA ALA A 289 15.00 15.70 10.16
C ALA A 289 13.94 15.46 9.07
N PHE A 290 12.66 15.65 9.41
CA PHE A 290 11.56 15.43 8.45
C PHE A 290 11.54 16.46 7.34
N VAL A 291 11.81 17.73 7.65
CA VAL A 291 11.72 18.84 6.68
C VAL A 291 12.83 18.77 5.65
N ASN A 292 14.05 18.53 6.09
CA ASN A 292 15.24 18.51 5.23
C ASN A 292 15.62 17.09 4.78
N ALA A 293 14.71 16.12 4.93
CA ALA A 293 14.93 14.74 4.48
C ALA A 293 15.33 14.68 2.99
N GLY A 294 16.46 14.01 2.71
CA GLY A 294 16.99 13.78 1.37
C GLY A 294 17.70 14.95 0.68
N TYR A 295 17.90 16.10 1.34
CA TYR A 295 18.54 17.28 0.72
C TYR A 295 20.02 17.50 1.12
N SER A 296 20.63 16.59 1.90
CA SER A 296 22.06 16.50 2.27
C SER A 296 22.73 17.73 2.91
N ASN A 297 22.05 18.89 2.97
CA ASN A 297 22.57 20.15 3.49
C ASN A 297 21.63 20.72 4.57
N ASP A 298 22.21 21.07 5.72
CA ASP A 298 21.52 21.67 6.85
C ASP A 298 22.42 22.65 7.61
N LYS A 299 21.82 23.68 8.22
CA LYS A 299 22.50 24.72 9.01
C LYS A 299 22.57 24.41 10.52
N LEU A 300 21.83 23.41 11.02
CA LEU A 300 21.71 23.11 12.45
C LEU A 300 22.55 21.90 12.89
N MET A 301 22.56 20.84 12.09
CA MET A 301 23.19 19.57 12.44
C MET A 301 24.55 19.33 11.76
N LEU A 302 24.77 19.96 10.59
CA LEU A 302 25.95 19.76 9.71
C LEU A 302 26.90 20.98 9.72
N ASN A 303 27.03 21.67 10.86
CA ASN A 303 28.08 22.67 11.02
C ASN A 303 29.44 22.01 11.29
N SER A 304 30.50 22.61 10.77
CA SER A 304 31.88 22.09 10.73
C SER A 304 32.53 21.82 12.10
N ASP A 305 31.86 22.14 13.21
CA ASP A 305 32.33 21.92 14.58
C ASP A 305 31.47 20.87 15.30
N ALA A 306 31.96 19.61 15.34
CA ALA A 306 31.32 18.46 15.98
C ALA A 306 31.01 18.63 17.49
N LYS A 307 31.64 19.62 18.16
CA LYS A 307 31.38 19.99 19.56
C LYS A 307 30.30 21.06 19.75
N SER A 308 29.90 21.73 18.68
CA SER A 308 28.81 22.72 18.66
C SER A 308 27.49 22.15 18.15
N SER A 309 27.52 20.90 17.66
CA SER A 309 26.37 20.19 17.11
C SER A 309 25.24 20.08 18.13
N TRP A 310 24.01 20.29 17.65
CA TRP A 310 22.77 20.20 18.44
C TRP A 310 22.58 18.85 19.15
N VAL A 311 23.27 17.80 18.69
CA VAL A 311 23.35 16.46 19.31
C VAL A 311 23.68 16.54 20.80
N TRP A 312 24.68 17.33 21.19
CA TRP A 312 25.16 17.43 22.58
C TRP A 312 24.23 18.25 23.50
N LYS A 313 23.24 18.94 22.94
CA LYS A 313 22.23 19.69 23.72
C LYS A 313 21.07 18.80 24.16
N THR A 314 20.91 17.63 23.55
CA THR A 314 19.91 16.63 23.95
C THR A 314 20.51 15.71 25.00
N LYS A 315 19.67 15.01 25.79
CA LYS A 315 20.11 14.11 26.86
C LYS A 315 19.66 12.69 26.59
N ASP A 316 20.49 11.73 27.00
CA ASP A 316 20.21 10.28 27.02
C ASP A 316 19.68 9.76 25.67
N GLU A 317 18.46 9.21 25.63
CA GLU A 317 17.81 8.68 24.42
C GLU A 317 17.50 9.76 23.36
N GLY A 318 17.48 11.03 23.79
CA GLY A 318 17.44 12.16 22.89
C GLY A 318 18.71 12.32 22.05
N MET A 319 19.87 11.92 22.57
CA MET A 319 21.13 11.92 21.80
C MET A 319 21.09 10.84 20.72
N MET A 320 20.61 9.64 21.06
CA MET A 320 20.39 8.56 20.09
C MET A 320 19.44 8.99 18.97
N SER A 321 18.30 9.59 19.33
CA SER A 321 17.31 10.06 18.36
C SER A 321 17.83 11.22 17.49
N THR A 322 18.70 12.07 18.04
CA THR A 322 19.28 13.23 17.33
C THR A 322 20.51 12.85 16.49
N ALA A 323 21.19 11.75 16.81
CA ALA A 323 22.19 11.15 15.92
C ALA A 323 21.49 10.39 14.78
N ALA A 324 20.40 9.68 15.06
CA ALA A 324 19.56 9.01 14.05
C ALA A 324 18.98 9.96 12.99
N SER A 325 18.62 11.20 13.36
CA SER A 325 18.11 12.18 12.39
C SER A 325 19.12 12.55 11.31
N LEU A 326 20.43 12.39 11.54
CA LEU A 326 21.45 12.59 10.50
C LEU A 326 21.24 11.64 9.33
N GLY A 327 20.79 10.41 9.60
CA GLY A 327 20.46 9.43 8.57
C GLY A 327 19.25 9.84 7.73
N MET A 328 18.25 10.48 8.35
CA MET A 328 17.07 11.01 7.63
C MET A 328 17.42 12.19 6.72
N LEU A 329 18.35 13.06 7.14
CA LEU A 329 18.81 14.18 6.30
C LEU A 329 19.51 13.68 5.03
N MET A 330 20.20 12.54 5.13
CA MET A 330 21.00 11.93 4.07
C MET A 330 20.34 10.67 3.50
N LEU A 331 19.00 10.62 3.57
CA LEU A 331 18.22 9.53 3.02
C LEU A 331 18.62 9.27 1.57
N TRP A 332 18.98 8.02 1.26
CA TRP A 332 19.42 7.50 -0.05
C TRP A 332 20.85 7.86 -0.51
N ASP A 333 21.57 8.76 0.16
CA ASP A 333 22.95 9.15 -0.19
C ASP A 333 23.98 8.30 0.58
N VAL A 334 24.36 7.16 -0.01
CA VAL A 334 25.24 6.17 0.64
C VAL A 334 26.69 6.64 0.72
N GLU A 335 27.23 7.27 -0.32
CA GLU A 335 28.64 7.65 -0.39
C GLU A 335 28.94 8.88 0.48
N GLY A 336 28.18 9.97 0.33
CA GLY A 336 28.37 11.18 1.14
C GLY A 336 27.87 11.02 2.57
N GLY A 337 26.95 10.07 2.80
CA GLY A 337 26.32 9.77 4.08
C GLY A 337 27.26 9.17 5.11
N LEU A 338 28.01 8.15 4.70
CA LEU A 338 28.93 7.42 5.59
C LEU A 338 30.04 8.32 6.12
N ASP A 339 30.69 9.12 5.25
CA ASP A 339 31.74 10.07 5.63
C ASP A 339 31.30 11.05 6.73
N LYS A 340 30.03 11.45 6.74
CA LYS A 340 29.47 12.39 7.71
C LYS A 340 29.00 11.71 9.00
N ILE A 341 28.69 10.42 8.97
CA ILE A 341 28.31 9.63 10.14
C ILE A 341 29.55 9.14 10.90
N ASP A 342 30.65 8.84 10.21
CA ASP A 342 31.89 8.29 10.80
C ASP A 342 32.42 9.06 12.03
N PRO A 343 32.40 10.41 12.09
CA PRO A 343 32.78 11.14 13.30
C PRO A 343 31.88 10.87 14.51
N TYR A 344 30.61 10.53 14.28
CA TYR A 344 29.63 10.21 15.33
C TYR A 344 29.70 8.74 15.74
N THR A 345 30.03 7.83 14.83
CA THR A 345 30.30 6.39 15.15
C THR A 345 31.51 6.23 16.07
N ASN A 346 32.52 7.09 15.90
CA ASN A 346 33.74 7.06 16.70
C ASN A 346 33.67 7.91 17.99
N ALA A 347 32.52 8.52 18.32
CA ALA A 347 32.37 9.35 19.52
C ALA A 347 32.41 8.51 20.81
N ASP A 348 32.90 9.06 21.92
CA ASP A 348 33.04 8.31 23.19
C ASP A 348 31.69 7.92 23.87
N ASP A 349 30.58 8.55 23.47
CA ASP A 349 29.25 8.32 24.06
C ASP A 349 28.50 7.18 23.38
N ASP A 350 28.17 6.14 24.15
CA ASP A 350 27.48 4.93 23.70
C ASP A 350 26.10 5.21 23.08
N MET A 351 25.42 6.28 23.51
CA MET A 351 24.10 6.67 22.95
C MET A 351 24.21 7.29 21.57
N VAL A 352 25.30 8.04 21.32
CA VAL A 352 25.57 8.64 20.01
C VAL A 352 26.01 7.55 19.02
N LYS A 353 26.83 6.58 19.46
CA LYS A 353 27.18 5.40 18.65
C LYS A 353 25.95 4.61 18.22
N ALA A 354 25.05 4.33 19.16
CA ALA A 354 23.79 3.62 18.89
C ALA A 354 22.92 4.36 17.86
N GLY A 355 22.85 5.69 17.95
CA GLY A 355 22.10 6.51 17.00
C GLY A 355 22.78 6.62 15.62
N ALA A 356 24.12 6.62 15.58
CA ALA A 356 24.89 6.60 14.33
C ALA A 356 24.69 5.29 13.55
N MET A 357 24.66 4.14 14.22
CA MET A 357 24.35 2.85 13.59
C MET A 357 22.93 2.79 13.01
N LEU A 358 21.96 3.32 13.75
CA LEU A 358 20.58 3.43 13.26
C LEU A 358 20.49 4.40 12.07
N ALA A 359 21.25 5.50 12.09
CA ALA A 359 21.37 6.42 10.96
C ALA A 359 21.95 5.73 9.70
N THR A 360 22.98 4.89 9.85
CA THR A 360 23.55 4.10 8.74
C THR A 360 22.51 3.17 8.11
N GLY A 361 21.62 2.58 8.92
CA GLY A 361 20.50 1.78 8.41
C GLY A 361 19.44 2.59 7.67
N ILE A 362 19.16 3.81 8.14
CA ILE A 362 18.20 4.73 7.48
C ILE A 362 18.73 5.20 6.13
N ILE A 363 20.02 5.55 6.02
CA ILE A 363 20.64 6.02 4.76
C ILE A 363 20.51 4.96 3.67
N ASN A 364 20.78 3.70 4.02
CA ASN A 364 20.70 2.57 3.11
C ASN A 364 19.26 2.08 2.88
N SER A 365 18.24 2.74 3.44
CA SER A 365 16.85 2.30 3.27
C SER A 365 16.38 2.54 1.83
N GLY A 366 16.28 1.45 1.07
CA GLY A 366 15.80 1.46 -0.32
C GLY A 366 16.87 1.71 -1.39
N VAL A 367 18.16 1.71 -1.02
CA VAL A 367 19.30 1.78 -1.95
C VAL A 367 20.23 0.59 -1.69
N ARG A 368 20.68 -0.09 -2.75
CA ARG A 368 21.69 -1.15 -2.70
C ARG A 368 23.03 -0.60 -3.21
N ASN A 369 24.12 -0.95 -2.54
CA ASN A 369 25.46 -0.71 -3.04
C ASN A 369 26.21 -2.04 -3.04
N GLU A 370 26.98 -2.33 -4.09
CA GLU A 370 27.68 -3.60 -4.29
C GLU A 370 28.71 -3.89 -3.19
N SER A 371 29.15 -2.84 -2.47
CA SER A 371 30.07 -2.95 -1.33
C SER A 371 29.39 -3.30 0.00
N ASP A 372 28.06 -3.48 0.04
CA ASP A 372 27.24 -3.84 1.21
C ASP A 372 27.71 -3.21 2.56
N PRO A 373 27.86 -1.87 2.65
CA PRO A 373 28.39 -1.20 3.84
C PRO A 373 27.49 -1.37 5.07
N ALA A 374 26.19 -1.60 4.87
CA ALA A 374 25.24 -1.86 5.95
C ALA A 374 25.52 -3.20 6.64
N LEU A 375 25.75 -4.27 5.88
CA LEU A 375 26.11 -5.58 6.44
C LEU A 375 27.49 -5.54 7.09
N ALA A 376 28.47 -4.87 6.45
CA ALA A 376 29.82 -4.78 6.96
C ALA A 376 29.92 -4.02 8.30
N LEU A 377 29.19 -2.90 8.45
CA LEU A 377 29.27 -2.08 9.67
C LEU A 377 28.31 -2.55 10.77
N LEU A 378 27.13 -3.05 10.39
CA LEU A 378 26.08 -3.44 11.36
C LEU A 378 26.10 -4.94 11.67
N GLY A 379 26.66 -5.76 10.78
CA GLY A 379 26.81 -7.20 10.94
C GLY A 379 28.06 -7.62 11.73
N ASP A 380 28.93 -6.69 12.10
CA ASP A 380 30.08 -6.96 12.97
C ASP A 380 29.60 -7.57 14.31
N GLU A 381 30.09 -8.77 14.64
CA GLU A 381 29.73 -9.50 15.87
C GLU A 381 30.01 -8.68 17.15
N ASP A 382 31.00 -7.79 17.12
CA ASP A 382 31.35 -6.90 18.23
C ASP A 382 30.24 -5.88 18.54
N ASN A 383 29.45 -5.48 17.53
CA ASN A 383 28.35 -4.53 17.67
C ASN A 383 27.04 -5.24 18.08
N LEU A 384 26.80 -6.43 17.54
CA LEU A 384 25.63 -7.26 17.86
C LEU A 384 25.73 -7.88 19.26
N ASN A 385 26.94 -8.22 19.73
CA ASN A 385 27.16 -8.75 21.07
C ASN A 385 27.65 -7.70 22.09
N HIS A 386 27.63 -6.40 21.73
CA HIS A 386 28.11 -5.35 22.62
C HIS A 386 27.39 -5.36 23.97
N LYS A 387 28.10 -4.93 25.03
CA LYS A 387 27.58 -4.90 26.42
C LYS A 387 26.45 -3.89 26.66
N ASN A 388 26.28 -2.95 25.74
CA ASN A 388 25.28 -1.88 25.84
C ASN A 388 24.06 -2.23 24.99
N MET A 389 22.89 -2.24 25.63
CA MET A 389 21.62 -2.58 25.01
C MET A 389 21.29 -1.69 23.80
N ASN A 390 21.51 -0.38 23.91
CA ASN A 390 21.08 0.57 22.88
C ASN A 390 21.87 0.43 21.57
N ILE A 391 23.15 0.07 21.65
CA ILE A 391 24.00 -0.19 20.47
C ILE A 391 23.50 -1.43 19.73
N ARG A 392 23.16 -2.49 20.48
CA ARG A 392 22.60 -3.72 19.92
C ARG A 392 21.24 -3.47 19.27
N VAL A 393 20.35 -2.74 19.94
CA VAL A 393 19.03 -2.34 19.40
C VAL A 393 19.18 -1.47 18.15
N GLY A 394 20.08 -0.47 18.17
CA GLY A 394 20.36 0.40 17.03
C GLY A 394 20.89 -0.35 15.80
N SER A 395 21.74 -1.36 16.02
CA SER A 395 22.30 -2.21 14.95
C SER A 395 21.25 -3.13 14.32
N ILE A 396 20.47 -3.82 15.17
CA ILE A 396 19.39 -4.72 14.72
C ILE A 396 18.33 -3.94 13.94
N MET A 397 17.90 -2.79 14.47
CA MET A 397 16.94 -1.92 13.78
C MET A 397 17.51 -1.35 12.47
N GLY A 398 18.80 -0.97 12.47
CA GLY A 398 19.47 -0.49 11.27
C GLY A 398 19.51 -1.55 10.16
N LEU A 399 19.80 -2.80 10.51
CA LEU A 399 19.74 -3.94 9.59
C LEU A 399 18.31 -4.16 9.06
N GLY A 400 17.31 -4.16 9.96
CA GLY A 400 15.91 -4.31 9.58
C GLY A 400 15.42 -3.22 8.62
N LEU A 401 15.86 -1.97 8.79
CA LEU A 401 15.50 -0.83 7.94
C LEU A 401 16.22 -0.80 6.59
N ALA A 402 17.50 -1.22 6.56
CA ALA A 402 18.29 -1.29 5.34
C ALA A 402 17.82 -2.43 4.44
N TYR A 403 17.56 -3.60 5.03
CA TYR A 403 17.23 -4.84 4.31
C TYR A 403 15.74 -5.16 4.24
N ALA A 404 14.87 -4.17 4.50
CA ALA A 404 13.42 -4.36 4.48
C ALA A 404 12.93 -4.82 3.08
N GLY A 405 12.28 -5.98 3.02
CA GLY A 405 11.78 -6.60 1.79
C GLY A 405 12.81 -7.43 1.01
N SER A 406 14.03 -7.60 1.52
CA SER A 406 15.13 -8.26 0.81
C SER A 406 15.02 -9.78 0.72
N ASN A 407 14.42 -10.43 1.73
CA ASN A 407 14.41 -11.89 1.87
C ASN A 407 15.82 -12.53 1.72
N LYS A 408 16.87 -11.85 2.21
CA LYS A 408 18.24 -12.42 2.25
C LYS A 408 18.36 -13.43 3.41
N GLU A 409 18.76 -14.67 3.10
CA GLU A 409 18.95 -15.75 4.08
C GLU A 409 20.15 -15.52 5.02
N GLU A 410 21.20 -14.82 4.57
CA GLU A 410 22.38 -14.52 5.41
C GLU A 410 22.02 -13.69 6.66
N LEU A 411 21.03 -12.80 6.56
CA LEU A 411 20.54 -12.01 7.71
C LEU A 411 19.69 -12.84 8.67
N LEU A 412 19.08 -13.92 8.17
CA LEU A 412 18.32 -14.86 8.98
C LEU A 412 19.27 -15.67 9.86
N GLU A 413 20.40 -16.12 9.35
CA GLU A 413 21.44 -16.80 10.16
C GLU A 413 21.99 -15.91 11.29
N LEU A 414 22.08 -14.60 11.06
CA LEU A 414 22.61 -13.64 12.04
C LEU A 414 21.58 -13.25 13.12
N LEU A 415 20.32 -13.06 12.74
CA LEU A 415 19.28 -12.55 13.64
C LEU A 415 18.49 -13.65 14.36
N LEU A 416 18.35 -14.86 13.79
CA LEU A 416 17.64 -15.97 14.43
C LEU A 416 18.24 -16.38 15.80
N PRO A 417 19.57 -16.49 15.97
CA PRO A 417 20.15 -16.83 17.27
C PRO A 417 19.81 -15.78 18.35
N ILE A 418 19.69 -14.50 17.98
CA ILE A 418 19.35 -13.40 18.89
C ILE A 418 17.88 -13.49 19.34
N VAL A 419 16.99 -13.97 18.45
CA VAL A 419 15.58 -14.20 18.80
C VAL A 419 15.44 -15.42 19.70
N ALA A 420 16.17 -16.50 19.40
CA ALA A 420 16.13 -17.76 20.13
C ALA A 420 16.84 -17.72 21.49
N ASP A 421 17.77 -16.77 21.73
CA ASP A 421 18.43 -16.64 23.02
C ASP A 421 17.46 -16.11 24.10
N THR A 422 17.11 -17.00 25.02
CA THR A 422 16.16 -16.76 26.11
C THR A 422 16.76 -15.93 27.25
N ASN A 423 18.08 -15.73 27.28
CA ASN A 423 18.77 -14.96 28.34
C ASN A 423 18.80 -13.45 28.10
N VAL A 424 18.44 -12.98 26.90
CA VAL A 424 18.54 -11.58 26.50
C VAL A 424 17.28 -10.80 26.91
N GLU A 425 17.44 -9.51 27.26
CA GLU A 425 16.31 -8.64 27.58
C GLU A 425 15.27 -8.56 26.45
N MET A 426 13.98 -8.53 26.83
CA MET A 426 12.83 -8.57 25.91
C MET A 426 12.85 -7.50 24.81
N GLN A 427 13.46 -6.33 25.06
CA GLN A 427 13.57 -5.25 24.06
C GLN A 427 14.39 -5.68 22.83
N ILE A 428 15.48 -6.44 23.03
CA ILE A 428 16.36 -6.88 21.94
C ILE A 428 15.68 -7.99 21.15
N SER A 429 15.09 -8.97 21.84
CA SER A 429 14.36 -10.09 21.21
C SER A 429 13.17 -9.59 20.38
N ALA A 430 12.40 -8.63 20.91
CA ALA A 430 11.28 -8.02 20.19
C ALA A 430 11.72 -7.17 18.98
N MET A 431 12.84 -6.46 19.07
CA MET A 431 13.38 -5.68 17.94
C MET A 431 14.01 -6.56 16.86
N ALA A 432 14.63 -7.67 17.25
CA ALA A 432 15.12 -8.68 16.31
C ALA A 432 13.95 -9.34 15.57
N ALA A 433 12.88 -9.69 16.28
CA ALA A 433 11.65 -10.21 15.67
C ALA A 433 11.00 -9.21 14.70
N LEU A 434 10.90 -7.94 15.08
CA LEU A 434 10.38 -6.88 14.20
C LEU A 434 11.25 -6.69 12.95
N SER A 435 12.58 -6.70 13.13
CA SER A 435 13.53 -6.52 12.02
C SER A 435 13.50 -7.70 11.06
N LEU A 436 13.40 -8.93 11.57
CA LEU A 436 13.14 -10.12 10.75
C LEU A 436 11.80 -10.02 10.03
N GLY A 437 10.73 -9.59 10.73
CA GLY A 437 9.42 -9.35 10.13
C GLY A 437 9.46 -8.33 9.00
N LEU A 438 10.28 -7.28 9.11
CA LEU A 438 10.48 -6.25 8.07
C LEU A 438 11.35 -6.74 6.89
N ILE A 439 12.31 -7.63 7.14
CA ILE A 439 13.15 -8.23 6.09
C ILE A 439 12.33 -9.22 5.25
N PHE A 440 11.48 -10.01 5.91
CA PHE A 440 10.71 -11.13 5.35
C PHE A 440 9.22 -10.81 5.14
N VAL A 441 8.88 -9.55 4.86
CA VAL A 441 7.49 -9.14 4.67
C VAL A 441 6.86 -9.90 3.50
N GLY A 442 5.85 -10.74 3.80
CA GLY A 442 5.05 -11.45 2.81
C GLY A 442 5.74 -12.63 2.11
N SER A 443 6.90 -13.11 2.59
CA SER A 443 7.51 -14.35 2.09
C SER A 443 6.98 -15.61 2.79
N ALA A 444 6.37 -15.48 3.98
CA ALA A 444 5.88 -16.58 4.80
C ALA A 444 6.93 -17.68 5.04
N ASN A 445 8.18 -17.30 5.34
CA ASN A 445 9.24 -18.26 5.62
C ASN A 445 8.94 -19.07 6.88
N GLY A 446 8.98 -20.40 6.75
CA GLY A 446 8.68 -21.35 7.83
C GLY A 446 9.66 -21.24 9.00
N GLU A 447 10.95 -21.07 8.73
CA GLU A 447 11.98 -21.02 9.77
C GLU A 447 11.84 -19.83 10.73
N VAL A 448 11.52 -18.64 10.19
CA VAL A 448 11.28 -17.44 11.02
C VAL A 448 9.98 -17.59 11.81
N THR A 449 8.95 -18.16 11.18
CA THR A 449 7.66 -18.44 11.83
C THR A 449 7.85 -19.40 12.99
N ASP A 450 8.56 -20.51 12.77
CA ASP A 450 8.86 -21.52 13.79
C ASP A 450 9.71 -20.94 14.91
N ALA A 451 10.73 -20.13 14.60
CA ALA A 451 11.55 -19.47 15.60
C ALA A 451 10.73 -18.51 16.47
N LEU A 452 9.90 -17.65 15.86
CA LEU A 452 9.03 -16.73 16.58
C LEU A 452 7.97 -17.46 17.41
N MET A 453 7.38 -18.53 16.87
CA MET A 453 6.43 -19.38 17.58
C MET A 453 7.09 -20.10 18.75
N ASN A 454 8.27 -20.69 18.58
CA ASN A 454 9.05 -21.29 19.68
C ASN A 454 9.37 -20.27 20.77
N THR A 455 9.65 -19.02 20.38
CA THR A 455 9.91 -17.92 21.31
C THR A 455 8.64 -17.49 22.07
N LEU A 456 7.46 -17.63 21.46
CA LEU A 456 6.15 -17.42 22.07
C LEU A 456 5.71 -18.61 22.95
N LEU A 457 6.17 -19.83 22.63
CA LEU A 457 5.86 -21.08 23.32
C LEU A 457 6.67 -21.31 24.59
N ASP A 458 7.76 -20.56 24.80
CA ASP A 458 8.63 -20.75 25.96
C ASP A 458 7.93 -20.31 27.28
N GLU A 459 7.63 -21.30 28.12
CA GLU A 459 6.88 -21.14 29.38
C GLU A 459 7.59 -20.20 30.38
N ASP A 460 8.93 -20.07 30.32
CA ASP A 460 9.71 -19.18 31.19
C ASP A 460 9.51 -17.69 30.86
N ARG A 461 9.05 -17.37 29.63
CA ARG A 461 8.78 -15.99 29.18
C ARG A 461 7.37 -15.50 29.49
N THR A 462 6.45 -16.35 29.96
CA THR A 462 5.04 -16.00 30.25
C THR A 462 4.88 -14.81 31.20
N LYS A 463 5.81 -14.61 32.15
CA LYS A 463 5.81 -13.46 33.08
C LYS A 463 6.35 -12.17 32.46
N GLN A 464 7.20 -12.27 31.45
CA GLN A 464 7.81 -11.13 30.74
C GLN A 464 7.04 -10.73 29.47
N LEU A 465 6.16 -11.59 28.97
CA LEU A 465 5.30 -11.36 27.81
C LEU A 465 4.20 -10.30 28.06
N THR A 466 3.99 -9.87 29.31
CA THR A 466 3.15 -8.70 29.66
C THR A 466 3.88 -7.37 29.48
N ASN A 467 5.18 -7.38 29.13
CA ASN A 467 5.94 -6.17 28.88
C ASN A 467 5.51 -5.48 27.58
N LYS A 468 5.71 -4.16 27.57
CA LYS A 468 5.47 -3.26 26.44
C LYS A 468 5.98 -3.81 25.09
N TRP A 469 7.14 -4.46 25.09
CA TRP A 469 7.85 -4.93 23.89
C TRP A 469 7.22 -6.13 23.18
N THR A 470 6.38 -6.93 23.83
CA THR A 470 5.70 -8.09 23.20
C THR A 470 4.83 -7.71 22.01
N ARG A 471 4.37 -6.45 21.95
CA ARG A 471 3.61 -5.91 20.80
C ARG A 471 4.42 -5.96 19.50
N PHE A 472 5.73 -5.74 19.57
CA PHE A 472 6.60 -5.81 18.39
C PHE A 472 6.94 -7.24 17.98
N LEU A 473 6.92 -8.19 18.92
CA LEU A 473 7.03 -9.62 18.63
C LEU A 473 5.78 -10.10 17.86
N ALA A 474 4.59 -9.75 18.35
CA ALA A 474 3.32 -10.03 17.67
C ALA A 474 3.26 -9.38 16.28
N LEU A 475 3.75 -8.15 16.16
CA LEU A 475 3.85 -7.46 14.89
C LEU A 475 4.86 -8.14 13.95
N GLY A 476 6.03 -8.54 14.43
CA GLY A 476 7.03 -9.25 13.63
C GLY A 476 6.45 -10.52 13.01
N LEU A 477 5.67 -11.30 13.77
CA LEU A 477 4.96 -12.47 13.25
C LEU A 477 3.91 -12.09 12.21
N ALA A 478 3.10 -11.06 12.48
CA ALA A 478 2.05 -10.62 11.56
C ALA A 478 2.60 -10.07 10.22
N LEU A 479 3.76 -9.40 10.24
CA LEU A 479 4.40 -8.85 9.05
C LEU A 479 4.91 -9.93 8.09
N LEU A 480 5.30 -11.12 8.58
CA LEU A 480 5.68 -12.26 7.73
C LEU A 480 4.56 -12.70 6.80
N PHE A 481 3.31 -12.51 7.25
CA PHE A 481 2.10 -12.91 6.54
C PHE A 481 1.43 -11.79 5.75
N PHE A 482 2.10 -10.65 5.62
CA PHE A 482 1.52 -9.49 4.96
C PHE A 482 1.16 -9.79 3.49
N GLY A 483 -0.11 -9.66 3.14
CA GLY A 483 -0.62 -9.90 1.78
C GLY A 483 -0.60 -11.37 1.35
N GLN A 484 -0.46 -12.30 2.29
CA GLN A 484 -0.59 -13.73 2.07
C GLN A 484 -1.92 -14.16 2.69
N GLN A 485 -2.91 -14.57 1.89
CA GLN A 485 -4.27 -14.83 2.38
C GLN A 485 -4.36 -16.20 3.08
N GLU A 486 -4.55 -17.30 2.35
CA GLU A 486 -4.81 -18.64 2.91
C GLU A 486 -3.72 -19.21 3.81
N ARG A 487 -2.44 -18.83 3.60
CA ARG A 487 -1.33 -19.39 4.39
C ARG A 487 -1.40 -19.01 5.88
N VAL A 488 -2.24 -18.05 6.23
CA VAL A 488 -2.39 -17.53 7.59
C VAL A 488 -3.32 -18.38 8.43
N ASP A 489 -4.26 -19.10 7.81
CA ASP A 489 -5.24 -19.92 8.55
C ASP A 489 -4.58 -21.02 9.37
N VAL A 490 -3.52 -21.64 8.85
CA VAL A 490 -2.72 -22.65 9.59
C VAL A 490 -2.19 -22.04 10.89
N ILE A 491 -1.71 -20.80 10.83
CA ILE A 491 -1.08 -20.15 11.98
C ILE A 491 -2.12 -19.61 12.93
N LEU A 492 -3.25 -19.11 12.43
CA LEU A 492 -4.39 -18.74 13.27
C LEU A 492 -4.86 -19.93 14.10
N GLU A 493 -4.95 -21.13 13.52
CA GLU A 493 -5.30 -22.34 14.28
C GLU A 493 -4.22 -22.72 15.29
N THR A 494 -2.92 -22.60 14.95
CA THR A 494 -1.84 -22.82 15.94
C THR A 494 -1.86 -21.81 17.08
N LEU A 495 -2.14 -20.53 16.81
CA LEU A 495 -2.25 -19.48 17.81
C LEU A 495 -3.50 -19.68 18.69
N LYS A 496 -4.64 -20.06 18.10
CA LYS A 496 -5.86 -20.37 18.85
C LYS A 496 -5.69 -21.55 19.80
N ALA A 497 -4.86 -22.53 19.44
CA ALA A 497 -4.51 -23.64 20.32
C ALA A 497 -3.70 -23.21 21.55
N LEU A 498 -3.13 -21.99 21.55
CA LEU A 498 -2.38 -21.42 22.67
C LEU A 498 -3.29 -20.62 23.60
N GLU A 499 -3.44 -21.08 24.85
CA GLU A 499 -4.15 -20.37 25.91
C GLU A 499 -3.25 -19.28 26.55
N HIS A 500 -3.03 -18.18 25.82
CA HIS A 500 -2.28 -17.02 26.30
C HIS A 500 -3.01 -15.68 26.03
N PRO A 501 -2.96 -14.69 26.95
CA PRO A 501 -3.61 -13.38 26.79
C PRO A 501 -3.16 -12.58 25.55
N MET A 502 -1.93 -12.81 25.07
CA MET A 502 -1.39 -12.16 23.87
C MET A 502 -1.61 -12.96 22.57
N SER A 503 -2.17 -14.17 22.66
CA SER A 503 -2.46 -14.99 21.47
C SER A 503 -3.59 -14.38 20.63
N LYS A 504 -4.71 -13.97 21.28
CA LYS A 504 -5.85 -13.37 20.56
C LYS A 504 -5.51 -12.04 19.86
N PRO A 505 -4.77 -11.09 20.47
CA PRO A 505 -4.33 -9.88 19.76
C PRO A 505 -3.39 -10.16 18.60
N THR A 506 -2.53 -11.17 18.73
CA THR A 506 -1.59 -11.57 17.66
C THR A 506 -2.32 -12.23 16.50
N SER A 507 -3.34 -13.06 16.78
CA SER A 507 -4.15 -13.68 15.73
C SER A 507 -4.94 -12.64 14.92
N VAL A 508 -5.57 -11.67 15.60
CA VAL A 508 -6.25 -10.55 14.90
C VAL A 508 -5.26 -9.72 14.09
N LEU A 509 -4.06 -9.44 14.60
CA LEU A 509 -3.05 -8.68 13.87
C LEU A 509 -2.54 -9.43 12.63
N ALA A 510 -2.33 -10.75 12.75
CA ALA A 510 -1.93 -11.61 11.64
C ALA A 510 -3.03 -11.70 10.57
N GLU A 511 -4.29 -11.89 11.00
CA GLU A 511 -5.45 -11.87 10.10
C GLU A 511 -5.56 -10.53 9.36
N VAL A 512 -5.45 -9.41 10.08
CA VAL A 512 -5.51 -8.06 9.48
C VAL A 512 -4.38 -7.84 8.45
N CYS A 513 -3.16 -8.29 8.73
CA CYS A 513 -2.03 -8.17 7.81
C CYS A 513 -2.17 -9.07 6.57
N ALA A 514 -2.78 -10.25 6.73
CA ALA A 514 -3.10 -11.17 5.63
C ALA A 514 -4.05 -10.53 4.61
N TRP A 515 -5.09 -9.88 5.12
CA TRP A 515 -6.19 -9.32 4.33
C TRP A 515 -5.99 -7.84 3.95
N ALA A 516 -4.79 -7.29 4.17
CA ALA A 516 -4.46 -5.90 3.90
C ALA A 516 -4.76 -5.50 2.44
N GLY A 517 -5.52 -4.42 2.25
CA GLY A 517 -5.82 -3.87 0.92
C GLY A 517 -6.79 -4.67 0.04
N THR A 518 -7.43 -5.72 0.56
CA THR A 518 -8.38 -6.55 -0.20
C THR A 518 -9.82 -6.06 -0.18
N GLY A 519 -10.20 -5.14 0.74
CA GLY A 519 -11.57 -4.63 0.82
C GLY A 519 -12.63 -5.65 1.29
N ALA A 520 -12.21 -6.85 1.73
CA ALA A 520 -13.14 -7.96 2.02
C ALA A 520 -14.17 -7.61 3.12
N VAL A 521 -15.45 -7.50 2.71
CA VAL A 521 -16.56 -7.09 3.60
C VAL A 521 -16.77 -8.07 4.74
N LEU A 522 -16.61 -9.38 4.51
CA LEU A 522 -16.75 -10.41 5.54
C LEU A 522 -15.75 -10.21 6.68
N LYS A 523 -14.51 -9.86 6.36
CA LYS A 523 -13.46 -9.58 7.35
C LYS A 523 -13.72 -8.29 8.10
N ILE A 524 -14.18 -7.24 7.40
CA ILE A 524 -14.62 -6.00 8.03
C ILE A 524 -15.76 -6.26 9.03
N GLN A 525 -16.73 -7.12 8.69
CA GLN A 525 -17.83 -7.48 9.60
C GLN A 525 -17.34 -8.24 10.84
N GLN A 526 -16.42 -9.19 10.67
CA GLN A 526 -15.81 -9.93 11.79
C GLN A 526 -15.07 -8.98 12.74
N LEU A 527 -14.26 -8.06 12.20
CA LEU A 527 -13.55 -7.05 12.99
C LEU A 527 -14.51 -6.10 13.72
N LEU A 528 -15.63 -5.71 13.09
CA LEU A 528 -16.65 -4.89 13.74
C LEU A 528 -17.39 -5.63 14.86
N HIS A 529 -17.58 -6.95 14.74
CA HIS A 529 -18.14 -7.75 15.83
C HIS A 529 -17.23 -7.72 17.05
N ILE A 530 -15.93 -7.92 16.85
CA ILE A 530 -14.90 -7.84 17.92
C ILE A 530 -14.90 -6.45 18.57
N CYS A 531 -15.10 -5.38 17.80
CA CYS A 531 -15.17 -4.02 18.33
C CYS A 531 -16.46 -3.72 19.13
N ASN A 532 -17.53 -4.50 18.94
CA ASN A 532 -18.81 -4.33 19.62
C ASN A 532 -18.96 -5.22 20.87
N GLU A 533 -18.11 -6.23 21.04
CA GLU A 533 -18.07 -7.02 22.26
C GLU A 533 -17.61 -6.14 23.44
N HIS A 534 -18.49 -5.94 24.41
CA HIS A 534 -18.22 -5.13 25.60
C HIS A 534 -17.40 -5.96 26.59
N ILE A 535 -16.36 -5.37 27.17
CA ILE A 535 -15.52 -6.05 28.16
C ILE A 535 -16.22 -5.93 29.53
N GLU A 536 -16.86 -7.01 30.00
CA GLU A 536 -17.62 -6.99 31.27
C GLU A 536 -16.79 -7.29 32.54
N ASP A 537 -15.52 -7.71 32.45
CA ASP A 537 -14.74 -8.19 33.61
C ASP A 537 -13.40 -7.46 33.88
N ASP A 538 -13.10 -7.25 35.18
CA ASP A 538 -12.13 -6.28 35.73
C ASP A 538 -10.67 -6.80 35.96
N SER A 539 -10.20 -7.86 35.29
CA SER A 539 -8.92 -8.59 35.59
C SER A 539 -7.75 -8.32 34.61
N ASP A 540 -6.52 -8.78 34.92
CA ASP A 540 -5.29 -8.59 34.10
C ASP A 540 -5.36 -9.17 32.66
N GLU A 541 -6.36 -10.00 32.35
CA GLU A 541 -6.71 -10.42 30.98
C GLU A 541 -7.14 -9.22 30.09
N LYS A 542 -7.57 -8.12 30.70
CA LYS A 542 -7.92 -6.84 30.06
C LYS A 542 -6.86 -6.29 29.14
N LYS A 543 -5.57 -6.27 29.52
CA LYS A 543 -4.56 -5.63 28.67
C LYS A 543 -4.42 -6.33 27.32
N GLY A 544 -4.71 -7.63 27.26
CA GLY A 544 -4.81 -8.38 26.00
C GLY A 544 -6.04 -7.95 25.20
N ASP A 545 -7.22 -7.94 25.82
CA ASP A 545 -8.49 -7.62 25.14
C ASP A 545 -8.62 -6.13 24.75
N GLU A 546 -8.02 -5.20 25.50
CA GLU A 546 -7.92 -3.79 25.13
C GLU A 546 -7.03 -3.58 23.89
N LEU A 547 -5.96 -4.38 23.77
CA LEU A 547 -5.09 -4.39 22.59
C LEU A 547 -5.76 -5.07 21.39
N LEU A 548 -6.56 -6.11 21.64
CA LEU A 548 -7.38 -6.77 20.63
C LEU A 548 -8.29 -5.78 19.91
N GLN A 549 -9.08 -5.01 20.67
CA GLN A 549 -9.97 -3.98 20.12
C GLN A 549 -9.19 -2.88 19.39
N SER A 550 -8.05 -2.45 19.94
CA SER A 550 -7.20 -1.43 19.31
C SER A 550 -6.63 -1.89 17.97
N TYR A 551 -6.18 -3.15 17.87
CA TYR A 551 -5.70 -3.75 16.62
C TYR A 551 -6.83 -4.00 15.64
N ALA A 552 -8.01 -4.40 16.09
CA ALA A 552 -9.18 -4.54 15.22
C ALA A 552 -9.55 -3.20 14.56
N VAL A 553 -9.53 -2.09 15.32
CA VAL A 553 -9.79 -0.74 14.78
C VAL A 553 -8.74 -0.29 13.76
N ILE A 554 -7.45 -0.54 14.03
CA ILE A 554 -6.39 -0.26 13.05
C ILE A 554 -6.56 -1.15 11.81
N GLY A 555 -6.95 -2.40 12.01
CA GLY A 555 -7.14 -3.37 10.94
C GLY A 555 -8.31 -3.07 10.02
N LEU A 556 -9.39 -2.50 10.54
CA LEU A 556 -10.47 -1.95 9.70
C LEU A 556 -9.92 -0.97 8.66
N SER A 557 -8.98 -0.12 9.06
CA SER A 557 -8.34 0.82 8.14
C SER A 557 -7.43 0.12 7.14
N LEU A 558 -6.62 -0.84 7.58
CA LEU A 558 -5.69 -1.55 6.71
C LEU A 558 -6.41 -2.38 5.62
N VAL A 559 -7.55 -2.99 5.95
CA VAL A 559 -8.36 -3.75 4.99
C VAL A 559 -9.03 -2.81 3.98
N ALA A 560 -9.58 -1.68 4.44
CA ALA A 560 -10.27 -0.73 3.57
C ALA A 560 -9.37 0.25 2.82
N MET A 561 -8.08 0.32 3.15
CA MET A 561 -7.11 1.18 2.48
C MET A 561 -7.09 0.98 0.95
N GLY A 562 -7.43 -0.22 0.46
CA GLY A 562 -7.45 -0.55 -0.97
C GLY A 562 -8.64 0.00 -1.76
N GLU A 563 -9.74 0.42 -1.12
CA GLU A 563 -10.98 0.78 -1.83
C GLU A 563 -11.62 2.08 -1.35
N ASP A 564 -11.95 2.99 -2.28
CA ASP A 564 -12.59 4.27 -1.92
C ASP A 564 -13.95 4.10 -1.24
N VAL A 565 -14.77 3.14 -1.69
CA VAL A 565 -16.09 2.87 -1.11
C VAL A 565 -15.95 2.34 0.32
N GLY A 566 -15.00 1.41 0.54
CA GLY A 566 -14.66 0.88 1.85
C GLY A 566 -14.16 1.97 2.80
N GLN A 567 -13.27 2.85 2.34
CA GLN A 567 -12.78 3.99 3.13
C GLN A 567 -13.93 4.87 3.60
N ASP A 568 -14.86 5.23 2.71
CA ASP A 568 -15.96 6.12 3.02
C ASP A 568 -17.00 5.50 3.98
N MET A 569 -17.19 4.18 3.89
CA MET A 569 -17.99 3.40 4.83
C MET A 569 -17.35 3.41 6.23
N ILE A 570 -16.07 3.05 6.33
CA ILE A 570 -15.38 2.93 7.62
C ILE A 570 -15.22 4.28 8.31
N LEU A 571 -14.99 5.36 7.56
CA LEU A 571 -14.98 6.72 8.12
C LEU A 571 -16.31 7.09 8.81
N ARG A 572 -17.45 6.58 8.33
CA ARG A 572 -18.74 6.75 9.01
C ARG A 572 -18.81 5.88 10.27
N THR A 573 -18.40 4.61 10.16
CA THR A 573 -18.39 3.67 11.28
C THR A 573 -17.49 4.13 12.43
N PHE A 574 -16.34 4.75 12.12
CA PHE A 574 -15.47 5.38 13.10
C PHE A 574 -16.14 6.51 13.88
N GLY A 575 -17.03 7.26 13.25
CA GLY A 575 -17.86 8.25 13.96
C GLY A 575 -18.73 7.59 15.05
N HIS A 576 -19.30 6.41 14.77
CA HIS A 576 -20.09 5.65 15.74
C HIS A 576 -19.21 5.03 16.84
N LEU A 577 -18.08 4.43 16.47
CA LEU A 577 -17.10 3.86 17.40
C LEU A 577 -16.52 4.92 18.37
N MET A 578 -16.39 6.17 17.95
CA MET A 578 -15.96 7.26 18.83
C MET A 578 -17.00 7.66 19.88
N HIS A 579 -18.29 7.57 19.53
CA HIS A 579 -19.37 7.94 20.44
C HIS A 579 -19.75 6.83 21.41
N TYR A 580 -19.72 5.57 20.96
CA TYR A 580 -20.18 4.42 21.73
C TYR A 580 -19.05 3.50 22.21
N GLY A 581 -17.84 3.62 21.65
CA GLY A 581 -16.72 2.76 21.99
C GLY A 581 -16.05 3.10 23.32
N GLU A 582 -15.39 2.09 23.87
CA GLU A 582 -14.60 2.18 25.09
C GLU A 582 -13.38 3.10 24.93
N ALA A 583 -12.71 3.45 26.03
CA ALA A 583 -11.58 4.38 26.03
C ALA A 583 -10.44 3.97 25.08
N ASN A 584 -10.21 2.67 24.89
CA ASN A 584 -9.13 2.14 24.04
C ASN A 584 -9.46 2.28 22.55
N ILE A 585 -10.70 1.97 22.17
CA ILE A 585 -11.24 2.22 20.83
C ILE A 585 -11.11 3.71 20.48
N ARG A 586 -11.48 4.60 21.40
CA ARG A 586 -11.36 6.06 21.18
C ARG A 586 -9.92 6.54 20.97
N LYS A 587 -8.93 5.86 21.55
CA LYS A 587 -7.49 6.15 21.32
C LYS A 587 -7.00 5.64 19.97
N ALA A 588 -7.51 4.50 19.50
CA ALA A 588 -7.10 3.86 18.25
C ALA A 588 -7.75 4.48 17.00
N VAL A 589 -9.01 4.94 17.09
CA VAL A 589 -9.74 5.48 15.92
C VAL A 589 -9.03 6.64 15.22
N PRO A 590 -8.48 7.67 15.90
CA PRO A 590 -7.77 8.74 15.20
C PRO A 590 -6.55 8.23 14.41
N LEU A 591 -5.81 7.26 14.96
CA LEU A 591 -4.66 6.63 14.29
C LEU A 591 -5.11 5.86 13.04
N ALA A 592 -6.23 5.13 13.16
CA ALA A 592 -6.84 4.39 12.07
C ALA A 592 -7.31 5.33 10.94
N MET A 593 -7.95 6.45 11.27
CA MET A 593 -8.29 7.50 10.30
C MET A 593 -7.05 8.08 9.59
N GLY A 594 -5.94 8.23 10.32
CA GLY A 594 -4.65 8.63 9.76
C GLY A 594 -4.10 7.63 8.75
N LEU A 595 -4.25 6.34 9.03
CA LEU A 595 -3.80 5.23 8.18
C LEU A 595 -4.63 5.06 6.90
N ILE A 596 -5.92 5.40 6.90
CA ILE A 596 -6.77 5.33 5.69
C ILE A 596 -6.26 6.26 4.58
N SER A 597 -5.76 7.44 4.95
CA SER A 597 -5.42 8.50 4.01
C SER A 597 -4.04 9.12 4.30
N PRO A 598 -2.95 8.34 4.24
CA PRO A 598 -1.61 8.86 4.44
C PRO A 598 -1.24 9.77 3.27
N SER A 599 -0.77 10.98 3.56
CA SER A 599 -0.45 12.00 2.53
C SER A 599 -1.60 12.37 1.57
N ASN A 600 -2.86 12.05 1.92
CA ASN A 600 -4.06 12.41 1.17
C ASN A 600 -4.88 13.46 1.94
N PRO A 601 -4.95 14.72 1.45
CA PRO A 601 -5.60 15.79 2.17
C PRO A 601 -7.12 15.82 1.97
N GLN A 602 -7.83 14.82 2.47
CA GLN A 602 -9.30 14.83 2.49
C GLN A 602 -9.84 15.78 3.58
N MET A 603 -10.57 16.81 3.17
CA MET A 603 -11.13 17.80 4.11
C MET A 603 -12.06 17.20 5.17
N LYS A 604 -12.83 16.18 4.79
CA LYS A 604 -13.76 15.48 5.69
C LYS A 604 -13.02 14.86 6.89
N VAL A 605 -11.87 14.23 6.63
CA VAL A 605 -11.02 13.60 7.66
C VAL A 605 -10.39 14.66 8.57
N TYR A 606 -9.96 15.79 8.00
CA TYR A 606 -9.40 16.90 8.77
C TYR A 606 -10.40 17.54 9.73
N ASP A 607 -11.62 17.81 9.26
CA ASP A 607 -12.65 18.44 10.09
C ASP A 607 -13.08 17.51 11.24
N THR A 608 -13.04 16.18 11.05
CA THR A 608 -13.27 15.20 12.12
C THR A 608 -12.08 15.11 13.09
N LEU A 609 -10.85 14.97 12.60
CA LEU A 609 -9.66 14.88 13.45
C LEU A 609 -9.42 16.15 14.25
N SER A 610 -9.75 17.32 13.69
CA SER A 610 -9.66 18.60 14.40
C SER A 610 -10.61 18.68 15.59
N ARG A 611 -11.77 18.02 15.54
CA ARG A 611 -12.68 17.96 16.70
C ARG A 611 -12.09 17.05 17.77
N TYR A 612 -11.51 15.93 17.37
CA TYR A 612 -10.86 14.97 18.29
C TYR A 612 -9.57 15.51 18.92
N SER A 613 -8.86 16.42 18.25
CA SER A 613 -7.69 17.09 18.85
C SER A 613 -8.01 18.04 19.99
N HIS A 614 -9.29 18.37 20.23
CA HIS A 614 -9.75 19.18 21.37
C HIS A 614 -10.49 18.35 22.42
N ASP A 615 -10.39 17.02 22.35
CA ASP A 615 -11.00 16.14 23.36
C ASP A 615 -10.36 16.38 24.76
N ASN A 616 -11.12 16.06 25.80
CA ASN A 616 -10.68 16.16 27.19
C ASN A 616 -9.64 15.09 27.55
N ASP A 617 -9.63 13.96 26.85
CA ASP A 617 -8.61 12.93 27.02
C ASP A 617 -7.36 13.27 26.20
N ASN A 618 -6.24 13.54 26.89
CA ASN A 618 -4.98 13.89 26.27
C ASN A 618 -4.44 12.77 25.34
N ASP A 619 -4.72 11.49 25.62
CA ASP A 619 -4.22 10.40 24.77
C ASP A 619 -4.90 10.40 23.40
N VAL A 620 -6.21 10.63 23.37
CA VAL A 620 -7.00 10.77 22.12
C VAL A 620 -6.54 12.01 21.35
N ALA A 621 -6.31 13.12 22.05
CA ALA A 621 -5.85 14.36 21.44
C ALA A 621 -4.46 14.22 20.80
N ILE A 622 -3.50 13.57 21.49
CA ILE A 622 -2.14 13.32 20.98
C ILE A 622 -2.20 12.45 19.71
N ASN A 623 -2.98 11.38 19.74
CA ASN A 623 -3.14 10.48 18.59
C ASN A 623 -3.82 11.18 17.41
N ALA A 624 -4.83 12.03 17.66
CA ALA A 624 -5.47 12.83 16.61
C ALA A 624 -4.52 13.86 15.99
N ILE A 625 -3.66 14.49 16.80
CA ILE A 625 -2.64 15.43 16.31
C ILE A 625 -1.63 14.73 15.40
N PHE A 626 -1.15 13.55 15.81
CA PHE A 626 -0.25 12.76 14.97
C PHE A 626 -0.92 12.34 13.66
N ALA A 627 -2.15 11.82 13.72
CA ALA A 627 -2.91 11.41 12.55
C ALA A 627 -3.13 12.56 11.56
N MET A 628 -3.38 13.78 12.04
CA MET A 628 -3.44 14.97 11.20
C MET A 628 -2.11 15.24 10.49
N GLY A 629 -0.98 15.08 11.18
CA GLY A 629 0.36 15.18 10.60
C GLY A 629 0.60 14.13 9.51
N LEU A 630 0.19 12.88 9.74
CA LEU A 630 0.32 11.77 8.80
C LEU A 630 -0.55 11.96 7.54
N CYS A 631 -1.82 12.39 7.69
CA CYS A 631 -2.68 12.71 6.55
C CYS A 631 -2.13 13.89 5.73
N GLY A 632 -1.48 14.84 6.41
CA GLY A 632 -0.85 16.01 5.78
C GLY A 632 0.56 15.78 5.26
N ALA A 633 1.13 14.58 5.43
CA ALA A 633 2.56 14.34 5.24
C ALA A 633 3.03 14.76 3.84
N GLY A 634 3.98 15.71 3.80
CA GLY A 634 4.57 16.26 2.57
C GLY A 634 3.61 16.96 1.60
N THR A 635 2.36 17.22 1.98
CA THR A 635 1.40 17.97 1.13
C THR A 635 1.52 19.49 1.26
N ASN A 636 2.20 19.97 2.31
CA ASN A 636 2.36 21.39 2.62
C ASN A 636 1.04 22.20 2.57
N ASN A 637 -0.06 21.61 3.05
CA ASN A 637 -1.37 22.25 2.99
C ASN A 637 -1.48 23.43 3.99
N ALA A 638 -1.75 24.64 3.46
CA ALA A 638 -1.80 25.88 4.24
C ALA A 638 -2.86 25.88 5.35
N ARG A 639 -4.03 25.24 5.12
CA ARG A 639 -5.12 25.18 6.11
C ARG A 639 -4.71 24.32 7.31
N LEU A 640 -4.10 23.16 7.04
CA LEU A 640 -3.62 22.26 8.09
C LEU A 640 -2.45 22.88 8.88
N ALA A 641 -1.54 23.58 8.19
CA ALA A 641 -0.48 24.34 8.85
C ALA A 641 -1.02 25.44 9.79
N GLN A 642 -2.12 26.09 9.42
CA GLN A 642 -2.77 27.08 10.31
C GLN A 642 -3.41 26.41 11.53
N LEU A 643 -4.07 25.28 11.33
CA LEU A 643 -4.72 24.52 12.40
C LEU A 643 -3.70 23.98 13.41
N LEU A 644 -2.59 23.40 12.95
CA LEU A 644 -1.51 22.94 13.83
C LEU A 644 -0.88 24.09 14.63
N ARG A 645 -0.75 25.30 14.06
CA ARG A 645 -0.28 26.49 14.80
C ARG A 645 -1.27 26.93 15.88
N GLN A 646 -2.57 26.84 15.63
CA GLN A 646 -3.59 27.12 16.64
C GLN A 646 -3.54 26.08 17.78
N LEU A 647 -3.35 24.80 17.46
CA LEU A 647 -3.19 23.73 18.44
C LEU A 647 -1.91 23.89 19.28
N ALA A 648 -0.80 24.32 18.67
CA ALA A 648 0.43 24.63 19.40
C ALA A 648 0.20 25.74 20.44
N SER A 649 -0.58 26.76 20.08
CA SER A 649 -0.96 27.84 21.01
C SER A 649 -1.90 27.37 22.13
N TYR A 650 -2.79 26.41 21.85
CA TYR A 650 -3.72 25.84 22.82
C TYR A 650 -3.01 24.92 23.83
N TYR A 651 -2.16 24.01 23.36
CA TYR A 651 -1.42 23.04 24.18
C TYR A 651 -0.09 23.56 24.74
N HIS A 652 0.12 24.88 24.78
CA HIS A 652 1.39 25.48 25.22
C HIS A 652 1.80 25.10 26.66
N ARG A 653 0.85 24.64 27.49
CA ARG A 653 1.09 24.25 28.89
C ARG A 653 1.43 22.77 29.07
N ASP A 654 1.09 21.91 28.10
CA ASP A 654 1.35 20.48 28.16
C ASP A 654 2.53 20.12 27.22
N PRO A 655 3.71 19.82 27.79
CA PRO A 655 4.90 19.51 26.99
C PRO A 655 4.73 18.30 26.07
N ASN A 656 3.90 17.32 26.43
CA ASN A 656 3.71 16.09 25.66
C ASN A 656 2.85 16.31 24.42
N ALA A 657 1.74 17.04 24.58
CA ALA A 657 0.90 17.41 23.45
C ALA A 657 1.63 18.37 22.51
N LEU A 658 2.38 19.35 23.07
CA LEU A 658 3.18 20.27 22.26
C LEU A 658 4.28 19.56 21.46
N PHE A 659 4.92 18.55 22.05
CA PHE A 659 5.90 17.70 21.37
C PHE A 659 5.29 17.04 20.13
N MET A 660 4.10 16.47 20.26
CA MET A 660 3.40 15.81 19.15
C MET A 660 2.94 16.80 18.07
N VAL A 661 2.44 17.98 18.44
CA VAL A 661 2.04 19.03 17.48
C VAL A 661 3.22 19.42 16.59
N ARG A 662 4.43 19.50 17.15
CA ARG A 662 5.63 19.86 16.38
C ARG A 662 6.06 18.75 15.44
N ILE A 663 6.03 17.49 15.87
CA ILE A 663 6.27 16.36 14.96
C ILE A 663 5.27 16.38 13.80
N ALA A 664 3.98 16.63 14.08
CA ALA A 664 2.95 16.74 13.04
C ALA A 664 3.22 17.90 12.06
N GLN A 665 3.74 19.04 12.54
CA GLN A 665 4.19 20.15 11.68
C GLN A 665 5.41 19.76 10.82
N GLY A 666 6.36 19.01 11.39
CA GLY A 666 7.50 18.47 10.65
C GLY A 666 7.07 17.51 9.53
N LEU A 667 6.16 16.59 9.83
CA LEU A 667 5.57 15.67 8.86
C LEU A 667 4.83 16.40 7.74
N LEU A 668 4.05 17.45 8.04
CA LEU A 668 3.36 18.25 7.02
C LEU A 668 4.33 18.84 5.98
N HIS A 669 5.49 19.32 6.44
CA HIS A 669 6.51 19.94 5.61
C HIS A 669 7.62 18.97 5.20
N MET A 670 7.36 17.66 5.27
CA MET A 670 8.34 16.61 4.98
C MET A 670 8.96 16.77 3.58
N GLY A 671 10.30 16.73 3.51
CA GLY A 671 11.05 17.00 2.28
C GLY A 671 10.70 18.34 1.62
N LYS A 672 10.33 19.35 2.42
CA LYS A 672 9.83 20.66 1.96
C LYS A 672 8.56 20.57 1.08
N GLY A 673 7.87 19.43 1.11
CA GLY A 673 6.69 19.12 0.31
C GLY A 673 6.93 18.15 -0.85
N THR A 674 8.16 17.63 -1.03
CA THR A 674 8.50 16.74 -2.16
C THR A 674 8.42 15.25 -1.86
N LEU A 675 8.18 14.87 -0.60
CA LEU A 675 8.07 13.47 -0.17
C LEU A 675 6.63 13.10 0.16
N SER A 676 6.27 11.83 0.00
CA SER A 676 5.01 11.24 0.47
C SER A 676 5.31 10.05 1.37
N ALA A 677 4.38 9.78 2.29
CA ALA A 677 4.34 8.56 3.09
C ALA A 677 3.20 7.61 2.64
N ASN A 678 2.74 7.72 1.39
CA ASN A 678 1.65 6.87 0.89
C ASN A 678 2.20 5.48 0.52
N PRO A 679 1.68 4.37 1.10
CA PRO A 679 2.11 3.03 0.72
C PRO A 679 1.66 2.60 -0.68
N PHE A 680 0.68 3.27 -1.28
CA PHE A 680 0.14 2.92 -2.58
C PHE A 680 0.85 3.61 -3.74
N HIS A 681 1.11 2.85 -4.80
CA HIS A 681 1.74 3.31 -6.04
C HIS A 681 0.95 2.84 -7.28
N SER A 682 1.18 3.50 -8.42
CA SER A 682 0.55 3.18 -9.71
C SER A 682 -0.98 3.21 -9.62
N ASP A 683 -1.54 4.40 -9.37
CA ASP A 683 -3.00 4.60 -9.31
C ASP A 683 -3.71 3.68 -8.29
N ARG A 684 -3.10 3.53 -7.10
CA ARG A 684 -3.59 2.69 -5.99
C ARG A 684 -3.74 1.19 -6.28
N SER A 685 -3.26 0.72 -7.43
CA SER A 685 -3.31 -0.70 -7.78
C SER A 685 -2.31 -1.56 -7.02
N VAL A 686 -1.17 -0.99 -6.60
CA VAL A 686 -0.11 -1.73 -5.91
C VAL A 686 0.15 -1.16 -4.51
N LEU A 687 -0.05 -2.01 -3.51
CA LEU A 687 0.31 -1.73 -2.11
C LEU A 687 1.76 -2.10 -1.85
N SER A 688 2.60 -1.12 -1.50
CA SER A 688 3.94 -1.38 -0.98
C SER A 688 3.85 -1.90 0.45
N ARG A 689 4.20 -3.18 0.60
CA ARG A 689 4.13 -3.92 1.86
C ARG A 689 5.12 -3.38 2.89
N VAL A 690 6.32 -3.03 2.44
CA VAL A 690 7.38 -2.47 3.27
C VAL A 690 7.01 -1.08 3.81
N GLY A 691 6.37 -0.25 2.98
CA GLY A 691 5.87 1.06 3.41
C GLY A 691 4.70 0.93 4.39
N ALA A 692 3.75 0.04 4.13
CA ALA A 692 2.64 -0.24 5.03
C ALA A 692 3.12 -0.82 6.37
N ALA A 693 4.09 -1.73 6.36
CA ALA A 693 4.71 -2.32 7.55
C ALA A 693 5.41 -1.27 8.42
N GLY A 694 6.14 -0.33 7.82
CA GLY A 694 6.78 0.78 8.54
C GLY A 694 5.77 1.71 9.20
N LEU A 695 4.69 2.09 8.48
CA LEU A 695 3.61 2.89 9.07
C LEU A 695 2.91 2.13 10.20
N LEU A 696 2.63 0.84 10.02
CA LEU A 696 1.94 0.03 11.01
C LEU A 696 2.80 -0.14 12.28
N THR A 697 4.11 -0.27 12.14
CA THR A 697 5.07 -0.25 13.27
C THR A 697 4.96 1.03 14.09
N VAL A 698 4.87 2.18 13.42
CA VAL A 698 4.71 3.48 14.06
C VAL A 698 3.35 3.59 14.74
N LEU A 699 2.27 3.12 14.10
CA LEU A 699 0.92 3.17 14.67
C LEU A 699 0.76 2.27 15.90
N VAL A 700 1.32 1.05 15.87
CA VAL A 700 1.33 0.12 17.02
C VAL A 700 2.08 0.75 18.21
N SER A 701 3.17 1.49 17.94
CA SER A 701 3.89 2.23 18.99
C SER A 701 3.10 3.42 19.57
N LEU A 702 2.17 4.01 18.79
CA LEU A 702 1.33 5.13 19.20
C LEU A 702 0.07 4.72 19.99
N ILE A 703 -0.33 3.44 19.98
CA ILE A 703 -1.43 2.93 20.82
C ILE A 703 -1.18 3.28 22.29
N ASP A 704 0.09 3.25 22.73
CA ASP A 704 0.51 3.76 24.03
C ASP A 704 1.62 4.82 23.88
N ALA A 705 1.23 5.97 23.34
CA ALA A 705 2.13 7.09 23.09
C ALA A 705 2.88 7.57 24.36
N LYS A 706 2.30 7.42 25.56
CA LYS A 706 2.92 7.83 26.83
C LYS A 706 4.10 6.94 27.22
N GLN A 707 4.01 5.62 26.99
CA GLN A 707 5.06 4.68 27.37
C GLN A 707 6.17 4.54 26.31
N PHE A 708 5.84 4.70 25.02
CA PHE A 708 6.83 4.55 23.94
C PHE A 708 7.38 5.89 23.47
N ILE A 709 6.57 6.66 22.73
CA ILE A 709 7.06 7.82 21.96
C ILE A 709 7.29 9.05 22.83
N LEU A 710 6.55 9.23 23.93
CA LEU A 710 6.72 10.35 24.87
C LEU A 710 7.59 9.99 26.09
N GLY A 711 7.92 8.71 26.22
CA GLY A 711 8.77 8.12 27.24
C GLY A 711 10.18 7.96 26.71
N ASP A 712 10.55 6.72 26.36
CA ASP A 712 11.94 6.33 26.20
C ASP A 712 12.34 6.07 24.72
N SER A 713 11.36 5.75 23.86
CA SER A 713 11.60 5.14 22.54
C SER A 713 11.16 6.02 21.37
N HIS A 714 11.61 7.28 21.35
CA HIS A 714 11.31 8.25 20.30
C HIS A 714 11.83 7.84 18.91
N TYR A 715 12.91 7.05 18.86
CA TYR A 715 13.55 6.58 17.63
C TYR A 715 12.65 5.67 16.77
N LEU A 716 11.57 5.11 17.33
CA LEU A 716 10.58 4.30 16.58
C LEU A 716 9.85 5.12 15.51
N LEU A 717 9.79 6.44 15.63
CA LEU A 717 9.22 7.31 14.59
C LEU A 717 10.02 7.27 13.28
N TYR A 718 11.28 6.85 13.31
CA TYR A 718 12.10 6.73 12.11
C TYR A 718 11.72 5.54 11.22
N PHE A 719 10.88 4.60 11.70
CA PHE A 719 10.30 3.58 10.83
C PHE A 719 9.40 4.17 9.72
N VAL A 720 8.97 5.44 9.84
CA VAL A 720 8.33 6.17 8.72
C VAL A 720 9.24 6.24 7.48
N ALA A 721 10.57 6.17 7.64
CA ALA A 721 11.54 6.23 6.54
C ALA A 721 11.33 5.14 5.48
N THR A 722 10.79 3.96 5.84
CA THR A 722 10.50 2.91 4.86
C THR A 722 9.31 3.25 3.96
N ALA A 723 8.40 4.10 4.43
CA ALA A 723 7.25 4.59 3.70
C ALA A 723 7.54 5.89 2.93
N MET A 724 8.66 6.56 3.22
CA MET A 724 9.04 7.81 2.56
C MET A 724 9.49 7.55 1.13
N GLN A 725 8.78 8.16 0.18
CA GLN A 725 9.12 8.15 -1.24
C GLN A 725 8.99 9.54 -1.85
N PRO A 726 9.81 9.90 -2.85
CA PRO A 726 9.71 11.19 -3.49
C PRO A 726 8.57 11.23 -4.51
N ARG A 727 7.79 12.32 -4.49
CA ARG A 727 6.60 12.54 -5.33
C ARG A 727 6.90 13.21 -6.67
N PHE A 728 7.96 12.79 -7.34
CA PHE A 728 8.34 13.40 -8.61
C PHE A 728 7.90 12.56 -9.81
N LEU A 729 7.66 13.25 -10.92
CA LEU A 729 7.70 12.70 -12.26
C LEU A 729 8.96 13.22 -12.95
N ILE A 730 9.90 12.32 -13.18
CA ILE A 730 11.14 12.58 -13.92
C ILE A 730 11.12 11.72 -15.16
N THR A 731 11.36 12.35 -16.30
CA THR A 731 11.48 11.68 -17.58
C THR A 731 12.95 11.51 -17.94
N LEU A 732 13.34 10.27 -18.27
CA LEU A 732 14.68 9.91 -18.72
C LEU A 732 14.63 9.49 -20.18
N ASP A 733 15.73 9.72 -20.90
CA ASP A 733 15.95 9.17 -22.24
C ASP A 733 16.41 7.69 -22.17
N GLU A 734 16.53 7.02 -23.31
CA GLU A 734 17.02 5.62 -23.39
C GLU A 734 18.43 5.45 -22.77
N ASP A 735 19.23 6.52 -22.79
CA ASP A 735 20.57 6.62 -22.19
C ASP A 735 20.57 7.10 -20.71
N LEU A 736 19.42 7.08 -20.02
CA LEU A 736 19.26 7.47 -18.60
C LEU A 736 19.61 8.93 -18.28
N LYS A 737 19.60 9.81 -19.28
CA LYS A 737 19.78 11.26 -19.09
C LYS A 737 18.44 11.94 -18.82
N PRO A 738 18.38 12.92 -17.91
CA PRO A 738 17.15 13.68 -17.66
C PRO A 738 16.75 14.45 -18.92
N LEU A 739 15.52 14.20 -19.37
CA LEU A 739 14.91 14.87 -20.51
C LEU A 739 13.76 15.74 -20.01
N THR A 740 13.73 17.01 -20.39
CA THR A 740 12.63 17.92 -20.07
C THR A 740 11.56 17.85 -21.15
N VAL A 741 10.38 17.33 -20.82
CA VAL A 741 9.23 17.19 -21.73
C VAL A 741 8.01 17.85 -21.10
N ASN A 742 7.13 18.40 -21.94
CA ASN A 742 5.88 18.99 -21.47
C ASN A 742 4.85 17.89 -21.15
N VAL A 743 4.29 17.99 -19.95
CA VAL A 743 3.30 17.07 -19.39
C VAL A 743 2.06 17.87 -18.99
N ARG A 744 0.89 17.32 -19.30
CA ARG A 744 -0.40 17.80 -18.82
C ARG A 744 -0.74 17.08 -17.53
N VAL A 745 -0.87 17.84 -16.44
CA VAL A 745 -1.28 17.32 -15.14
C VAL A 745 -2.72 17.74 -14.87
N GLY A 746 -3.56 16.78 -14.46
CA GLY A 746 -4.96 17.02 -14.10
C GLY A 746 -5.49 15.92 -13.16
N GLN A 747 -6.74 16.05 -12.70
CA GLN A 747 -7.32 15.07 -11.79
C GLN A 747 -7.66 13.78 -12.56
N ALA A 748 -7.29 12.62 -12.01
CA ALA A 748 -7.53 11.31 -12.60
C ALA A 748 -9.04 11.02 -12.70
N VAL A 749 -9.46 10.47 -13.84
CA VAL A 749 -10.83 10.02 -14.07
C VAL A 749 -10.83 8.58 -14.55
N ASP A 750 -11.73 7.79 -13.99
CA ASP A 750 -11.95 6.43 -14.42
C ASP A 750 -12.55 6.38 -15.83
N ILE A 751 -11.85 5.68 -16.71
CA ILE A 751 -12.19 5.54 -18.13
C ILE A 751 -12.94 4.24 -18.44
N VAL A 752 -13.16 3.36 -17.44
CA VAL A 752 -13.90 2.11 -17.62
C VAL A 752 -15.29 2.39 -18.23
N GLY A 753 -15.62 1.70 -19.32
CA GLY A 753 -16.95 1.76 -19.95
C GLY A 753 -17.24 3.02 -20.78
N GLN A 754 -16.28 3.94 -20.95
CA GLN A 754 -16.46 5.11 -21.82
C GLN A 754 -16.18 4.77 -23.29
N ALA A 755 -17.11 5.10 -24.18
CA ALA A 755 -16.96 4.87 -25.62
C ALA A 755 -15.99 5.89 -26.26
N GLY A 756 -15.00 5.38 -27.01
CA GLY A 756 -14.05 6.19 -27.80
C GLY A 756 -12.61 6.11 -27.30
N ARG A 757 -11.84 7.21 -27.46
CA ARG A 757 -10.54 7.44 -26.79
C ARG A 757 -10.79 8.39 -25.61
N PRO A 758 -11.23 7.89 -24.45
CA PRO A 758 -11.50 8.73 -23.30
C PRO A 758 -10.21 9.34 -22.78
N LYS A 759 -10.25 10.61 -22.38
CA LYS A 759 -9.13 11.27 -21.70
C LYS A 759 -9.07 10.78 -20.26
N THR A 760 -7.87 10.55 -19.75
CA THR A 760 -7.69 10.03 -18.39
C THR A 760 -7.62 11.14 -17.34
N ILE A 761 -7.53 12.40 -17.77
CA ILE A 761 -7.42 13.59 -16.91
C ILE A 761 -8.55 14.60 -17.13
N THR A 762 -8.99 15.23 -16.04
CA THR A 762 -9.86 16.40 -16.05
C THR A 762 -9.12 17.66 -15.64
N GLY A 763 -9.31 18.74 -16.43
CA GLY A 763 -8.68 20.05 -16.19
C GLY A 763 -7.15 19.99 -16.21
N TRP A 764 -6.52 20.34 -17.33
CA TRP A 764 -5.07 20.21 -17.47
C TRP A 764 -4.34 21.54 -17.24
N GLN A 765 -3.21 21.45 -16.55
CA GLN A 765 -2.15 22.45 -16.56
C GLN A 765 -0.92 21.84 -17.24
N THR A 766 -0.34 22.56 -18.20
CA THR A 766 0.91 22.13 -18.84
C THR A 766 2.08 22.54 -17.95
N GLN A 767 2.89 21.56 -17.56
CA GLN A 767 4.13 21.75 -16.81
C GLN A 767 5.26 20.99 -17.51
N SER A 768 6.49 21.50 -17.44
CA SER A 768 7.68 20.80 -17.95
C SER A 768 8.26 19.90 -16.87
N THR A 769 8.62 18.65 -17.22
CA THR A 769 9.32 17.75 -16.28
C THR A 769 10.69 18.32 -15.90
N PRO A 770 11.11 18.18 -14.62
CA PRO A 770 10.51 17.37 -13.56
C PRO A 770 9.35 18.06 -12.81
N VAL A 771 8.26 17.31 -12.56
CA VAL A 771 7.03 17.85 -11.94
C VAL A 771 6.71 17.11 -10.64
N LEU A 772 6.10 17.81 -9.69
CA LEU A 772 5.54 17.20 -8.48
C LEU A 772 4.06 16.87 -8.70
N LEU A 773 3.69 15.60 -8.54
CA LEU A 773 2.30 15.15 -8.68
C LEU A 773 1.56 15.18 -7.35
N ALA A 774 0.43 15.88 -7.28
CA ALA A 774 -0.45 15.85 -6.11
C ALA A 774 -1.25 14.52 -6.04
N HIS A 775 -1.91 14.28 -4.92
CA HIS A 775 -2.58 12.99 -4.69
C HIS A 775 -3.87 12.96 -5.51
N GLY A 776 -4.04 11.97 -6.39
CA GLY A 776 -5.17 11.87 -7.31
C GLY A 776 -4.99 12.69 -8.61
N GLU A 777 -3.81 13.28 -8.82
CA GLU A 777 -3.43 13.86 -10.11
C GLU A 777 -2.75 12.82 -10.99
N ARG A 778 -3.08 12.85 -12.27
CA ARG A 778 -2.45 12.04 -13.32
C ARG A 778 -1.77 12.95 -14.33
N ALA A 779 -0.64 12.49 -14.82
CA ALA A 779 0.12 13.11 -15.88
C ALA A 779 -0.16 12.41 -17.22
N GLU A 780 -0.27 13.19 -18.29
CA GLU A 780 -0.26 12.74 -19.68
C GLU A 780 0.80 13.54 -20.47
N LEU A 781 1.51 12.91 -21.40
CA LEU A 781 2.42 13.64 -22.30
C LEU A 781 1.63 14.62 -23.19
N GLU A 782 2.19 15.80 -23.43
CA GLU A 782 1.61 16.75 -24.37
C GLU A 782 1.94 16.40 -25.84
N ASP A 783 3.17 15.96 -26.10
CA ASP A 783 3.70 15.73 -27.45
C ASP A 783 3.86 14.23 -27.74
N GLU A 784 3.41 13.77 -28.92
CA GLU A 784 3.57 12.37 -29.40
C GLU A 784 5.00 12.06 -29.91
N LYS A 785 5.93 13.01 -29.73
CA LYS A 785 7.37 12.87 -30.07
C LYS A 785 8.04 11.74 -29.31
N TYR A 786 7.54 11.44 -28.12
CA TYR A 786 8.07 10.44 -27.22
C TYR A 786 6.96 9.45 -26.83
N LEU A 787 7.29 8.16 -26.88
CA LEU A 787 6.44 7.07 -26.40
C LEU A 787 6.86 6.71 -24.97
N THR A 788 5.88 6.57 -24.08
CA THR A 788 6.11 6.14 -22.69
C THR A 788 6.21 4.63 -22.63
N LEU A 789 7.24 4.11 -21.96
CA LEU A 789 7.36 2.66 -21.71
C LEU A 789 6.45 2.18 -20.58
N THR A 790 5.90 3.10 -19.78
CA THR A 790 4.89 2.86 -18.74
C THR A 790 3.52 3.42 -19.15
N ASN A 791 2.45 2.79 -18.65
CA ASN A 791 1.07 3.24 -18.79
C ASN A 791 0.74 4.40 -17.82
N VAL A 792 1.35 4.36 -16.63
CA VAL A 792 1.16 5.37 -15.58
C VAL A 792 2.43 6.20 -15.47
N LEU A 793 2.30 7.51 -15.72
CA LEU A 793 3.38 8.48 -15.56
C LEU A 793 3.56 8.85 -14.07
N GLU A 794 4.28 8.00 -13.34
CA GLU A 794 4.67 8.24 -11.94
C GLU A 794 6.15 7.89 -11.72
N GLY A 795 6.85 8.66 -10.89
CA GLY A 795 8.22 8.36 -10.51
C GLY A 795 9.21 8.61 -11.64
N VAL A 796 10.02 7.60 -11.95
CA VAL A 796 10.98 7.63 -13.06
C VAL A 796 10.36 6.96 -14.29
N VAL A 797 10.30 7.71 -15.38
CA VAL A 797 9.74 7.22 -16.65
C VAL A 797 10.76 7.35 -17.76
N ILE A 798 11.09 6.22 -18.39
CA ILE A 798 11.91 6.19 -19.60
C ILE A 798 11.02 6.46 -20.81
N LEU A 799 11.43 7.45 -21.60
CA LEU A 799 10.80 7.85 -22.85
C LEU A 799 11.62 7.32 -24.02
N ARG A 800 10.95 6.71 -24.99
CA ARG A 800 11.53 6.31 -26.28
C ARG A 800 11.14 7.32 -27.34
N LYS A 801 12.08 7.77 -28.18
CA LYS A 801 11.73 8.65 -29.31
C LYS A 801 10.84 7.89 -30.29
N ASN A 802 9.72 8.48 -30.69
CA ASN A 802 8.77 7.85 -31.60
C ASN A 802 9.41 7.72 -33.00
N PRO A 803 9.57 6.50 -33.56
CA PRO A 803 10.16 6.30 -34.88
C PRO A 803 9.26 6.77 -36.03
N GLU A 804 7.96 6.95 -35.80
CA GLU A 804 6.99 7.43 -36.80
C GLU A 804 6.83 8.96 -36.80
N TRP A 805 7.51 9.67 -35.90
CA TRP A 805 7.46 11.12 -35.82
C TRP A 805 8.46 11.76 -36.79
N GLU A 806 7.97 12.33 -37.90
CA GLU A 806 8.73 13.25 -38.74
C GLU A 806 8.64 14.68 -38.14
N ASP A 807 9.81 15.30 -37.91
CA ASP A 807 9.97 16.61 -37.24
C ASP A 807 9.32 17.80 -37.95
#